data_AF-A0A973DAV9-F1
#
_entry.id   AF-A0A973DAV9-F1
#
_cell.length_a   1.000
_cell.length_b   1.000
_cell.length_c   1.000
_cell.angle_alpha   90.00
_cell.angle_beta   90.00
_cell.angle_gamma   90.00
#
_symmetry.space_group_name_H-M   'P 1'
#
loop_
_entity.id
_entity.type
_entity.pdbx_description
1 polymer ?
#
loop_
_entity_poly.entity_id
_entity_poly.type
_entity_poly.pdbx_seq_one_letter_code
_entity_poly.pdbx_strand_id
1 'polypeptide(L)'
;MRGLSNEIGSALNTIIEGLNYDFFAGEVGSEEQDIATILQNLDSEKMKIIMESKVSSFTSAKNMLDRWMNSPNAPSKDLILDYISRIVEAGDNALEVLRGALATDINYNELDANKHNSAIKAKPFILEAIFDLDGSLTELRDKIQSNDLNLSDREFKLGYPERFAKGEFYPASDYHKDVLKGNSVKICPKGTEGKKIKLYDLPIILPRVPRDKSKILFSDLPKKEQYWRRPVMPKITTSNIESFDAFIKEEFRRRREGIWFMNNGKPTYITGNHYFALTHCKMLDDGGFMQFRYAQLNMFYHAEACIVDKRCLGQLFGKSRRTGFTYVVLFILLNWATSQRNGKFGMMSKTGTDGGEAFSKIAYAFLNLPFWMRPIVQGKLDSPSEFFFGAPMDNSKAAKKKKDVNIDDYLNTSIDWRNTKNGSYDSIKLNGYLFDECGKIEKPNDAIVHMGMITPTLMPSGKVVGKLFAGSTMGAHAKGGENFIELINGSKVLDRDPKTKKTATGLYFYFLPAQENMEEFTDIYGYCHTKKPRTKTLNILGEPITMGSIEYLIAIEEQKKTQGDKAYNEQLRTYPRTIEHMMRDESNECVFNMNKLYQQIEYNDSIPVEKRYTTGNFEWTNGLDSDVEFFPNPNGRFNISWMPSVADGTRLLANNVKQVGDKFYPLNKNLVKFGNDPFSLKSTHGKGSKAGFHGVTVMFPEGGAPSNKFCVEYIARPSDETIFFEDVIKCIRFYGSPILVESNRIDLLRHMRNRGYRGFALNRLDRAPNKLTDNEKEYGGQVMSGKDMLDSHMNTIGAWVEKYVGVSTNPEFRPLGEMGDMPFNETLKDWLKFNPDKRTNFDATISSGLALMACQTQKYKGVKTKKKGVNINRIFAKYDSRGVVSKKII
;
A
#
# COMPACT_ATOMS: atom_id res chain seq x y z
N MET A 1 36.96 -6.11 -55.07
CA MET A 1 36.10 -5.98 -56.27
C MET A 1 36.70 -4.96 -57.23
N ARG A 2 37.68 -5.31 -58.05
CA ARG A 2 38.04 -4.51 -59.24
C ARG A 2 37.91 -5.47 -60.42
N GLY A 3 37.05 -5.16 -61.39
CA GLY A 3 36.79 -5.99 -62.57
C GLY A 3 35.52 -6.84 -62.56
N LEU A 4 34.84 -7.02 -61.41
CA LEU A 4 33.69 -7.95 -61.24
C LEU A 4 32.33 -7.48 -61.79
N SER A 5 32.26 -6.33 -62.46
CA SER A 5 30.98 -5.68 -62.81
C SER A 5 30.19 -6.46 -63.87
N ASN A 6 30.88 -7.08 -64.83
CA ASN A 6 30.24 -7.85 -65.89
C ASN A 6 29.75 -9.20 -65.36
N GLU A 7 30.51 -9.80 -64.44
CA GLU A 7 30.17 -11.05 -63.77
C GLU A 7 28.96 -10.87 -62.84
N ILE A 8 28.86 -9.74 -62.13
CA ILE A 8 27.68 -9.43 -61.30
C ILE A 8 26.44 -9.24 -62.20
N GLY A 9 26.56 -8.51 -63.31
CA GLY A 9 25.47 -8.37 -64.28
C GLY A 9 25.02 -9.71 -64.87
N SER A 10 25.97 -10.57 -65.25
CA SER A 10 25.67 -11.92 -65.74
C SER A 10 24.97 -12.77 -64.69
N ALA A 11 25.43 -12.73 -63.43
CA ALA A 11 24.81 -13.48 -62.34
C ALA A 11 23.40 -12.96 -62.01
N LEU A 12 23.18 -11.65 -62.05
CA LEU A 12 21.84 -11.06 -61.90
C LEU A 12 20.90 -11.53 -63.02
N ASN A 13 21.37 -11.59 -64.27
CA ASN A 13 20.57 -12.13 -65.39
C ASN A 13 20.16 -13.58 -65.13
N THR A 14 21.08 -14.43 -64.67
CA THR A 14 20.77 -15.84 -64.33
C THR A 14 19.76 -15.96 -63.19
N ILE A 15 19.84 -15.10 -62.16
CA ILE A 15 18.87 -15.11 -61.06
C ILE A 15 17.48 -14.63 -61.54
N ILE A 16 17.43 -13.59 -62.39
CA ILE A 16 16.19 -13.09 -63.00
C ILE A 16 15.55 -14.17 -63.89
N GLU A 17 16.35 -14.92 -64.64
CA GLU A 17 15.89 -16.06 -65.44
C GLU A 17 15.32 -17.18 -64.54
N GLY A 18 16.00 -17.51 -63.44
CA GLY A 18 15.51 -18.48 -62.46
C GLY A 18 14.23 -18.04 -61.74
N LEU A 19 14.04 -16.73 -61.53
CA LEU A 19 12.79 -16.16 -61.00
C LEU A 19 11.62 -16.33 -61.98
N ASN A 20 11.88 -16.07 -63.26
CA ASN A 20 10.93 -16.25 -64.36
C ASN A 20 10.67 -17.72 -64.71
N TYR A 21 11.52 -18.65 -64.26
CA TYR A 21 11.33 -20.06 -64.54
C TYR A 21 10.01 -20.55 -63.94
N ASP A 22 9.15 -21.05 -64.81
CA ASP A 22 7.88 -21.66 -64.42
C ASP A 22 8.10 -23.14 -64.10
N PHE A 23 8.19 -23.46 -62.81
CA PHE A 23 8.33 -24.83 -62.31
C PHE A 23 7.07 -25.69 -62.57
N PHE A 24 5.98 -25.07 -63.03
CA PHE A 24 4.73 -25.73 -63.35
C PHE A 24 4.49 -25.84 -64.86
N ALA A 25 5.42 -25.38 -65.71
CA ALA A 25 5.41 -25.65 -67.14
C ALA A 25 6.21 -26.94 -67.41
N GLY A 26 5.57 -27.95 -68.01
CA GLY A 26 6.21 -29.22 -68.38
C GLY A 26 7.40 -29.03 -69.33
N GLU A 27 8.37 -29.96 -69.29
CA GLU A 27 9.52 -29.93 -70.21
C GLU A 27 9.06 -29.93 -71.67
N VAL A 28 9.62 -29.00 -72.46
CA VAL A 28 9.38 -28.87 -73.90
C VAL A 28 9.75 -30.17 -74.60
N GLY A 29 8.75 -31.02 -74.87
CA GLY A 29 8.91 -32.33 -75.51
C GLY A 29 8.06 -33.47 -74.96
N SER A 30 7.33 -33.29 -73.86
CA SER A 30 6.33 -34.25 -73.34
C SER A 30 4.97 -33.59 -73.17
N GLU A 31 3.88 -34.36 -73.31
CA GLU A 31 2.47 -33.89 -73.26
C GLU A 31 2.25 -32.81 -72.18
N GLU A 32 1.57 -31.71 -72.53
CA GLU A 32 1.24 -30.60 -71.61
C GLU A 32 0.67 -31.13 -70.29
N GLN A 33 1.50 -31.17 -69.24
CA GLN A 33 1.02 -31.41 -67.89
C GLN A 33 0.47 -30.10 -67.34
N ASP A 34 -0.85 -30.06 -67.13
CA ASP A 34 -1.53 -28.96 -66.44
C ASP A 34 -0.98 -28.81 -65.01
N ILE A 35 -0.96 -27.57 -64.49
CA ILE A 35 -0.52 -27.18 -63.14
C ILE A 35 -1.20 -28.06 -62.07
N ALA A 36 -2.45 -28.46 -62.33
CA ALA A 36 -3.21 -29.39 -61.50
C ALA A 36 -2.50 -30.75 -61.33
N THR A 37 -1.97 -31.32 -62.41
CA THR A 37 -1.29 -32.62 -62.42
C THR A 37 0.04 -32.57 -61.68
N ILE A 38 0.76 -31.44 -61.75
CA ILE A 38 2.05 -31.24 -61.08
C ILE A 38 1.85 -31.04 -59.56
N LEU A 39 0.85 -30.25 -59.17
CA LEU A 39 0.45 -30.08 -57.76
C LEU A 39 0.01 -31.40 -57.11
N GLN A 40 -0.58 -32.30 -57.89
CA GLN A 40 -1.03 -33.62 -57.43
C GLN A 40 0.11 -34.64 -57.32
N ASN A 41 1.20 -34.47 -58.08
CA ASN A 41 2.31 -35.42 -58.13
C ASN A 41 3.55 -35.04 -57.32
N LEU A 42 3.66 -33.78 -56.87
CA LEU A 42 4.79 -33.30 -56.08
C LEU A 42 4.61 -33.56 -54.58
N ASP A 43 5.70 -33.96 -53.92
CA ASP A 43 5.76 -34.09 -52.47
C ASP A 43 5.74 -32.71 -51.78
N SER A 44 5.13 -32.64 -50.60
CA SER A 44 4.97 -31.41 -49.81
C SER A 44 6.30 -30.74 -49.45
N GLU A 45 7.36 -31.52 -49.23
CA GLU A 45 8.68 -31.00 -48.93
C GLU A 45 9.35 -30.41 -50.17
N LYS A 46 9.15 -31.00 -51.35
CA LYS A 46 9.60 -30.44 -52.63
C LYS A 46 8.86 -29.14 -52.96
N MET A 47 7.55 -29.09 -52.72
CA MET A 47 6.76 -27.86 -52.91
C MET A 47 7.29 -26.72 -52.05
N LYS A 48 7.56 -27.00 -50.77
CA LYS A 48 8.16 -26.02 -49.86
C LYS A 48 9.51 -25.51 -50.40
N ILE A 49 10.38 -26.40 -50.86
CA ILE A 49 11.69 -26.03 -51.42
C ILE A 49 11.54 -25.15 -52.67
N ILE A 50 10.58 -25.44 -53.55
CA ILE A 50 10.33 -24.62 -54.76
C ILE A 50 9.82 -23.22 -54.38
N MET A 51 8.92 -23.12 -53.41
CA MET A 51 8.40 -21.84 -52.92
C MET A 51 9.51 -21.01 -52.25
N GLU A 52 10.28 -21.62 -51.36
CA GLU A 52 11.44 -21.00 -50.71
C GLU A 52 12.50 -20.57 -51.73
N SER A 53 12.69 -21.34 -52.80
CA SER A 53 13.61 -21.01 -53.90
C SER A 53 13.21 -19.72 -54.62
N LYS A 54 11.92 -19.52 -54.96
CA LYS A 54 11.46 -18.27 -55.59
C LYS A 54 11.65 -17.05 -54.69
N VAL A 55 11.25 -17.14 -53.41
CA VAL A 55 11.43 -16.05 -52.43
C VAL A 55 12.92 -15.75 -52.20
N SER A 56 13.74 -16.78 -52.06
CA SER A 56 15.19 -16.67 -51.88
C SER A 56 15.89 -16.09 -53.10
N SER A 57 15.47 -16.45 -54.32
CA SER A 57 16.02 -15.92 -55.56
C SER A 57 15.74 -14.43 -55.71
N PHE A 58 14.52 -13.99 -55.40
CA PHE A 58 14.15 -12.57 -55.37
C PHE A 58 15.00 -11.78 -54.37
N THR A 59 15.11 -12.31 -53.14
CA THR A 59 15.91 -11.71 -52.07
C THR A 59 17.40 -11.66 -52.44
N SER A 60 17.91 -12.70 -53.10
CA SER A 60 19.29 -12.78 -53.57
C SER A 60 19.58 -11.76 -54.68
N ALA A 61 18.65 -11.58 -55.63
CA ALA A 61 18.75 -10.55 -56.66
C ALA A 61 18.80 -9.14 -56.05
N LYS A 62 17.88 -8.84 -55.12
CA LYS A 62 17.83 -7.56 -54.38
C LYS A 62 19.15 -7.30 -53.65
N ASN A 63 19.66 -8.28 -52.90
CA ASN A 63 20.88 -8.15 -52.12
C ASN A 63 22.15 -8.03 -52.99
N MET A 64 22.21 -8.74 -54.11
CA MET A 64 23.30 -8.60 -55.07
C MET A 64 23.31 -7.21 -55.70
N LEU A 65 22.14 -6.70 -56.06
CA LEU A 65 22.00 -5.37 -56.63
C LEU A 65 22.42 -4.30 -55.62
N ASP A 66 21.95 -4.37 -54.37
CA ASP A 66 22.35 -3.46 -53.29
C ASP A 66 23.87 -3.44 -53.06
N ARG A 67 24.50 -4.62 -53.02
CA ARG A 67 25.96 -4.74 -52.89
C ARG A 67 26.70 -4.14 -54.08
N TRP A 68 26.17 -4.31 -55.30
CA TRP A 68 26.78 -3.77 -56.51
C TRP A 68 26.71 -2.24 -56.54
N MET A 69 25.56 -1.69 -56.15
CA MET A 69 25.32 -0.25 -56.02
C MET A 69 26.24 0.42 -55.00
N ASN A 70 26.54 -0.26 -53.90
CA ASN A 70 27.42 0.25 -52.84
C ASN A 70 28.90 -0.11 -53.06
N SER A 71 29.28 -0.58 -54.25
CA SER A 71 30.65 -1.02 -54.56
C SER A 71 31.46 0.05 -55.31
N PRO A 72 32.81 -0.01 -55.29
CA PRO A 72 33.66 0.88 -56.06
C PRO A 72 33.49 0.78 -57.60
N ASN A 73 32.80 -0.25 -58.10
CA ASN A 73 32.46 -0.43 -59.52
C ASN A 73 30.94 -0.36 -59.72
N ALA A 74 30.25 0.52 -58.98
CA ALA A 74 28.81 0.71 -59.14
C ALA A 74 28.48 1.08 -60.60
N PRO A 75 27.45 0.45 -61.19
CA PRO A 75 27.04 0.75 -62.56
C PRO A 75 26.35 2.11 -62.66
N SER A 76 26.09 2.58 -63.88
CA SER A 76 25.35 3.83 -64.08
C SER A 76 23.95 3.75 -63.46
N LYS A 77 23.42 4.91 -63.06
CA LYS A 77 22.07 5.01 -62.48
C LYS A 77 21.00 4.39 -63.40
N ASP A 78 21.13 4.57 -64.70
CA ASP A 78 20.20 4.04 -65.70
C ASP A 78 20.26 2.50 -65.77
N LEU A 79 21.46 1.92 -65.67
CA LEU A 79 21.62 0.47 -65.65
C LEU A 79 21.07 -0.15 -64.36
N ILE A 80 21.20 0.54 -63.22
CA ILE A 80 20.59 0.11 -61.96
C ILE A 80 19.06 0.09 -62.10
N LEU A 81 18.46 1.16 -62.62
CA LEU A 81 17.02 1.26 -62.83
C LEU A 81 16.49 0.18 -63.77
N ASP A 82 17.24 -0.17 -64.83
CA ASP A 82 16.93 -1.30 -65.72
C ASP A 82 16.88 -2.62 -64.94
N TYR A 83 17.91 -2.94 -64.16
CA TYR A 83 17.92 -4.18 -63.36
C TYR A 83 16.84 -4.21 -62.28
N ILE A 84 16.55 -3.09 -61.60
CA ILE A 84 15.43 -3.02 -60.64
C ILE A 84 14.11 -3.32 -61.36
N SER A 85 13.87 -2.71 -62.53
CA SER A 85 12.64 -2.91 -63.30
C SER A 85 12.49 -4.37 -63.75
N ARG A 86 13.58 -5.00 -64.22
CA ARG A 86 13.60 -6.41 -64.64
C ARG A 86 13.39 -7.38 -63.47
N ILE A 87 13.88 -7.05 -62.27
CA ILE A 87 13.61 -7.84 -61.05
C ILE A 87 12.15 -7.72 -60.64
N VAL A 88 11.56 -6.51 -60.73
CA VAL A 88 10.13 -6.30 -60.44
C VAL A 88 9.25 -7.07 -61.42
N GLU A 89 9.54 -6.98 -62.72
CA GLU A 89 8.82 -7.72 -63.76
C GLU A 89 8.93 -9.24 -63.56
N ALA A 90 10.12 -9.76 -63.25
CA ALA A 90 10.30 -11.18 -62.98
C ALA A 90 9.60 -11.65 -61.70
N GLY A 91 9.55 -10.80 -60.67
CA GLY A 91 8.78 -11.09 -59.47
C GLY A 91 7.28 -11.05 -59.71
N ASP A 92 6.79 -10.15 -60.57
CA ASP A 92 5.38 -10.08 -60.95
C ASP A 92 4.92 -11.33 -61.70
N ASN A 93 5.72 -11.80 -62.67
CA ASN A 93 5.48 -13.05 -63.37
C ASN A 93 5.47 -14.24 -62.39
N ALA A 94 6.45 -14.30 -61.47
CA ALA A 94 6.49 -15.33 -60.44
C ALA A 94 5.24 -15.30 -59.55
N LEU A 95 4.74 -14.12 -59.21
CA LEU A 95 3.56 -13.93 -58.37
C LEU A 95 2.28 -14.33 -59.10
N GLU A 96 2.17 -14.08 -60.40
CA GLU A 96 1.09 -14.56 -61.26
C GLU A 96 1.03 -16.09 -61.29
N VAL A 97 2.18 -16.75 -61.52
CA VAL A 97 2.31 -18.22 -61.50
C VAL A 97 1.88 -18.79 -60.15
N LEU A 98 2.34 -18.21 -59.04
CA LEU A 98 1.97 -18.65 -57.69
C LEU A 98 0.48 -18.46 -57.38
N ARG A 99 -0.11 -17.35 -57.83
CA ARG A 99 -1.56 -17.11 -57.70
C ARG A 99 -2.36 -18.13 -58.51
N GLY A 100 -1.90 -18.48 -59.71
CA GLY A 100 -2.45 -19.56 -60.52
C GLY A 100 -2.45 -20.89 -59.76
N ALA A 101 -1.28 -21.29 -59.23
CA ALA A 101 -1.14 -22.53 -58.44
C ALA A 101 -1.97 -22.54 -57.15
N LEU A 102 -2.16 -21.39 -56.51
CA LEU A 102 -3.03 -21.27 -55.34
C LEU A 102 -4.51 -21.43 -55.72
N ALA A 103 -4.93 -20.96 -56.89
CA ALA A 103 -6.32 -21.01 -57.36
C ALA A 103 -6.74 -22.37 -57.91
N THR A 104 -5.80 -23.23 -58.33
CA THR A 104 -6.09 -24.55 -58.92
C THR A 104 -6.79 -25.49 -57.92
N ASP A 105 -7.91 -26.10 -58.31
CA ASP A 105 -8.62 -27.07 -57.47
C ASP A 105 -7.85 -28.41 -57.35
N ILE A 106 -7.95 -29.07 -56.19
CA ILE A 106 -7.38 -30.39 -55.98
C ILE A 106 -8.42 -31.44 -56.40
N ASN A 107 -8.16 -32.19 -57.46
CA ASN A 107 -9.02 -33.29 -57.88
C ASN A 107 -8.76 -34.54 -57.02
N TYR A 108 -9.56 -34.71 -55.96
CA TYR A 108 -9.43 -35.86 -55.06
C TYR A 108 -9.80 -37.21 -55.70
N ASN A 109 -10.45 -37.23 -56.87
CA ASN A 109 -10.84 -38.47 -57.54
C ASN A 109 -9.68 -39.13 -58.30
N GLU A 110 -8.67 -38.34 -58.69
CA GLU A 110 -7.50 -38.78 -59.48
C GLU A 110 -6.21 -38.83 -58.63
N LEU A 111 -6.29 -38.41 -57.36
CA LEU A 111 -5.15 -38.30 -56.45
C LEU A 111 -4.96 -39.59 -55.64
N ASP A 112 -3.73 -40.12 -55.59
CA ASP A 112 -3.39 -41.25 -54.72
C ASP A 112 -3.71 -40.92 -53.24
N ALA A 113 -4.32 -41.85 -52.50
CA ALA A 113 -4.70 -41.66 -51.10
C ALA A 113 -3.52 -41.22 -50.19
N ASN A 114 -2.29 -41.66 -50.52
CA ASN A 114 -1.07 -41.29 -49.79
C ASN A 114 -0.60 -39.84 -50.05
N LYS A 115 -1.12 -39.18 -51.10
CA LYS A 115 -0.76 -37.80 -51.51
C LYS A 115 -1.80 -36.74 -51.10
N HIS A 116 -2.96 -37.15 -50.58
CA HIS A 116 -4.01 -36.25 -50.09
C HIS A 116 -3.50 -35.21 -49.08
N ASN A 117 -2.73 -35.64 -48.08
CA ASN A 117 -2.18 -34.76 -47.05
C ASN A 117 -1.16 -33.77 -47.62
N SER A 118 -0.35 -34.21 -48.59
CA SER A 118 0.68 -33.39 -49.22
C SER A 118 0.09 -32.28 -50.09
N ALA A 119 -0.95 -32.58 -50.88
CA ALA A 119 -1.64 -31.60 -51.71
C ALA A 119 -2.33 -30.50 -50.88
N ILE A 120 -2.93 -30.86 -49.73
CA ILE A 120 -3.54 -29.89 -48.81
C ILE A 120 -2.47 -29.00 -48.16
N LYS A 121 -1.34 -29.58 -47.73
CA LYS A 121 -0.24 -28.84 -47.09
C LYS A 121 0.49 -27.87 -48.03
N ALA A 122 0.40 -28.07 -49.35
CA ALA A 122 1.03 -27.17 -50.31
C ALA A 122 0.39 -25.77 -50.35
N LYS A 123 -0.93 -25.66 -50.14
CA LYS A 123 -1.69 -24.39 -50.25
C LYS A 123 -1.20 -23.32 -49.25
N PRO A 124 -1.01 -23.61 -47.94
CA PRO A 124 -0.42 -22.66 -47.00
C PRO A 124 0.98 -22.18 -47.40
N PHE A 125 1.84 -23.06 -47.92
CA PHE A 125 3.20 -22.67 -48.34
C PHE A 125 3.20 -21.75 -49.57
N ILE A 126 2.33 -22.01 -50.55
CA ILE A 126 2.15 -21.13 -51.72
C ILE A 126 1.64 -19.76 -51.26
N LEU A 127 0.68 -19.73 -50.33
CA LEU A 127 0.12 -18.49 -49.80
C LEU A 127 1.18 -17.66 -49.03
N GLU A 128 2.01 -18.30 -48.21
CA GLU A 128 3.11 -17.64 -47.49
C GLU A 128 4.12 -17.03 -48.47
N ALA A 129 4.54 -17.78 -49.49
CA ALA A 129 5.45 -17.29 -50.52
C ALA A 129 4.87 -16.12 -51.34
N ILE A 130 3.57 -16.12 -51.63
CA ILE A 130 2.88 -14.99 -52.27
C ILE A 130 2.99 -13.74 -51.38
N PHE A 131 2.71 -13.84 -50.08
CA PHE A 131 2.78 -12.69 -49.18
C PHE A 131 4.22 -12.13 -49.07
N ASP A 132 5.22 -13.00 -48.99
CA ASP A 132 6.62 -12.60 -48.88
C ASP A 132 7.12 -11.91 -50.16
N LEU A 133 6.75 -12.44 -51.34
CA LEU A 133 7.07 -11.82 -52.64
C LEU A 133 6.32 -10.50 -52.86
N ASP A 134 5.01 -10.45 -52.60
CA ASP A 134 4.18 -9.26 -52.79
C ASP A 134 4.65 -8.09 -51.93
N GLY A 135 5.00 -8.36 -50.67
CA GLY A 135 5.55 -7.37 -49.75
C GLY A 135 6.89 -6.81 -50.23
N SER A 136 7.77 -7.69 -50.71
CA SER A 136 9.10 -7.31 -51.20
C SER A 136 9.05 -6.56 -52.54
N LEU A 137 8.10 -6.92 -53.43
CA LEU A 137 7.84 -6.23 -54.70
C LEU A 137 7.27 -4.83 -54.50
N THR A 138 6.34 -4.68 -53.55
CA THR A 138 5.76 -3.38 -53.21
C THR A 138 6.84 -2.40 -52.73
N GLU A 139 7.79 -2.87 -51.91
CA GLU A 139 8.93 -2.06 -51.48
C GLU A 139 9.80 -1.57 -52.66
N LEU A 140 10.09 -2.44 -53.64
CA LEU A 140 10.87 -2.05 -54.82
C LEU A 140 10.10 -1.07 -55.73
N ARG A 141 8.78 -1.27 -55.90
CA ARG A 141 7.92 -0.37 -56.68
C ARG A 141 7.88 1.04 -56.09
N ASP A 142 7.72 1.15 -54.77
CA ASP A 142 7.71 2.43 -54.07
C ASP A 142 9.06 3.15 -54.21
N LYS A 143 10.17 2.40 -54.24
CA LYS A 143 11.53 2.93 -54.49
C LYS A 143 11.71 3.43 -55.93
N ILE A 144 11.18 2.72 -56.93
CA ILE A 144 11.17 3.18 -58.33
C ILE A 144 10.39 4.51 -58.43
N GLN A 145 9.20 4.58 -57.83
CA GLN A 145 8.34 5.78 -57.90
C GLN A 145 8.94 6.98 -57.16
N SER A 146 9.65 6.75 -56.06
CA SER A 146 10.30 7.80 -55.27
C SER A 146 11.69 8.22 -55.80
N ASN A 147 12.23 7.51 -56.81
CA ASN A 147 13.60 7.69 -57.32
C ASN A 147 14.68 7.54 -56.23
N ASP A 148 14.35 6.87 -55.11
CA ASP A 148 15.25 6.50 -54.03
C ASP A 148 15.79 5.10 -54.28
N LEU A 149 17.02 5.02 -54.80
CA LEU A 149 17.65 3.75 -55.18
C LEU A 149 18.29 3.03 -53.99
N ASN A 150 18.10 3.46 -52.75
CA ASN A 150 18.71 2.80 -51.61
C ASN A 150 18.03 1.45 -51.31
N LEU A 151 18.69 0.35 -51.70
CA LEU A 151 18.18 -1.02 -51.56
C LEU A 151 18.59 -1.71 -50.26
N SER A 152 19.35 -1.05 -49.38
CA SER A 152 19.87 -1.64 -48.16
C SER A 152 18.73 -2.24 -47.30
N ASP A 153 18.95 -3.46 -46.82
CA ASP A 153 18.20 -4.00 -45.68
C ASP A 153 18.33 -2.97 -44.58
N ARG A 154 17.21 -2.34 -44.20
CA ARG A 154 17.15 -1.21 -43.27
C ARG A 154 18.24 -1.37 -42.22
N GLU A 155 19.30 -0.57 -42.33
CA GLU A 155 20.31 -0.46 -41.28
C GLU A 155 19.55 -0.33 -39.96
N PHE A 156 20.02 -1.02 -38.92
CA PHE A 156 19.39 -0.99 -37.61
C PHE A 156 19.11 0.46 -37.19
N LYS A 157 17.86 0.90 -37.36
CA LYS A 157 17.39 2.20 -36.90
C LYS A 157 17.05 2.04 -35.43
N LEU A 158 17.65 2.88 -34.58
CA LEU A 158 17.28 2.95 -33.18
C LEU A 158 15.76 3.08 -33.04
N GLY A 159 15.19 2.30 -32.13
CA GLY A 159 13.77 2.37 -31.80
C GLY A 159 13.36 3.74 -31.28
N TYR A 160 12.07 4.06 -31.38
CA TYR A 160 11.53 5.29 -30.80
C TYR A 160 11.78 5.43 -29.29
N PRO A 161 11.73 4.35 -28.46
CA PRO A 161 12.06 4.45 -27.04
C PRO A 161 13.49 4.92 -26.80
N GLU A 162 14.47 4.40 -27.55
CA GLU A 162 15.87 4.78 -27.46
C GLU A 162 16.10 6.23 -27.90
N ARG A 163 15.51 6.63 -29.04
CA ARG A 163 15.55 8.01 -29.54
C ARG A 163 14.92 9.01 -28.56
N PHE A 164 13.78 8.65 -27.97
CA PHE A 164 13.12 9.44 -26.94
C PHE A 164 13.95 9.58 -25.66
N ALA A 165 14.55 8.48 -25.19
CA ALA A 165 15.39 8.47 -24.00
C ALA A 165 16.69 9.26 -24.19
N LYS A 166 17.22 9.32 -25.41
CA LYS A 166 18.34 10.19 -25.80
C LYS A 166 17.95 11.68 -25.92
N GLY A 167 16.65 11.98 -25.95
CA GLY A 167 16.16 13.35 -26.06
C GLY A 167 16.15 13.90 -27.49
N GLU A 168 16.12 13.03 -28.51
CA GLU A 168 15.97 13.46 -29.91
C GLU A 168 14.68 14.25 -30.13
N PHE A 169 13.62 13.86 -29.42
CA PHE A 169 12.36 14.59 -29.36
C PHE A 169 11.86 14.65 -27.91
N TYR A 170 11.34 15.82 -27.51
CA TYR A 170 10.87 16.12 -26.14
C TYR A 170 11.92 15.83 -25.05
N PRO A 171 13.12 16.44 -25.10
CA PRO A 171 14.22 16.14 -24.18
C PRO A 171 13.82 16.41 -22.73
N ALA A 172 14.29 15.56 -21.80
CA ALA A 172 13.90 15.63 -20.38
C ALA A 172 14.29 16.95 -19.71
N SER A 173 15.36 17.60 -20.20
CA SER A 173 15.84 18.91 -19.76
C SER A 173 14.84 20.05 -19.96
N ASP A 174 13.84 19.88 -20.82
CA ASP A 174 12.83 20.91 -21.08
C ASP A 174 11.69 20.95 -20.05
N TYR A 175 11.61 19.95 -19.19
CA TYR A 175 10.48 19.74 -18.29
C TYR A 175 10.84 20.04 -16.84
N HIS A 176 9.83 20.43 -16.05
CA HIS A 176 9.93 20.62 -14.60
C HIS A 176 11.08 21.54 -14.14
N LYS A 177 11.35 22.60 -14.91
CA LYS A 177 12.38 23.62 -14.58
C LYS A 177 12.03 24.38 -13.29
N ASP A 178 10.75 24.69 -13.08
CA ASP A 178 10.23 25.31 -11.86
C ASP A 178 9.02 24.53 -11.34
N VAL A 179 9.21 23.85 -10.20
CA VAL A 179 8.28 22.86 -9.64
C VAL A 179 7.59 23.33 -8.35
N LEU A 180 7.97 24.47 -7.78
CA LEU A 180 7.45 24.92 -6.49
C LEU A 180 6.91 26.35 -6.58
N LYS A 181 5.79 26.60 -5.89
CA LYS A 181 5.27 27.95 -5.61
C LYS A 181 4.91 28.03 -4.14
N GLY A 182 5.81 28.60 -3.34
CA GLY A 182 5.76 28.49 -1.88
C GLY A 182 5.79 27.02 -1.45
N ASN A 183 4.79 26.59 -0.66
CA ASN A 183 4.63 25.18 -0.29
C ASN A 183 3.90 24.32 -1.32
N SER A 184 3.39 24.91 -2.40
CA SER A 184 2.58 24.19 -3.40
C SER A 184 3.46 23.56 -4.48
N VAL A 185 3.15 22.34 -4.89
CA VAL A 185 3.89 21.61 -5.93
C VAL A 185 3.20 21.79 -7.28
N LYS A 186 3.94 22.24 -8.30
CA LYS A 186 3.46 22.37 -9.68
C LYS A 186 3.72 21.08 -10.44
N ILE A 187 2.64 20.38 -10.80
CA ILE A 187 2.77 19.10 -11.54
C ILE A 187 2.82 19.29 -13.05
N CYS A 188 2.61 20.51 -13.56
CA CYS A 188 2.68 20.77 -15.00
C CYS A 188 4.11 20.55 -15.52
N PRO A 189 4.31 19.67 -16.52
CA PRO A 189 5.64 19.45 -17.09
C PRO A 189 6.25 20.69 -17.72
N LYS A 190 5.44 21.59 -18.28
CA LYS A 190 5.87 22.89 -18.84
C LYS A 190 5.82 24.06 -17.84
N GLY A 191 5.55 23.80 -16.56
CA GLY A 191 5.55 24.83 -15.50
C GLY A 191 4.35 25.78 -15.49
N THR A 192 3.32 25.53 -16.30
CA THR A 192 2.10 26.38 -16.29
C THR A 192 1.30 26.20 -15.01
N GLU A 193 0.61 27.28 -14.61
CA GLU A 193 -0.17 27.31 -13.38
C GLU A 193 -1.66 27.47 -13.69
N GLY A 194 -2.46 26.52 -13.20
CA GLY A 194 -3.91 26.51 -13.26
C GLY A 194 -4.53 26.35 -11.87
N LYS A 195 -5.50 25.45 -11.75
CA LYS A 195 -6.26 25.25 -10.50
C LYS A 195 -5.36 24.68 -9.39
N LYS A 196 -5.41 25.29 -8.21
CA LYS A 196 -4.82 24.74 -6.99
C LYS A 196 -5.81 23.78 -6.31
N ILE A 197 -5.34 22.59 -5.96
CA ILE A 197 -6.07 21.57 -5.19
C ILE A 197 -5.24 21.21 -3.95
N LYS A 198 -5.88 20.60 -2.95
CA LYS A 198 -5.18 20.03 -1.79
C LYS A 198 -5.56 18.55 -1.73
N LEU A 199 -4.58 17.66 -1.84
CA LEU A 199 -4.77 16.22 -1.63
C LEU A 199 -4.13 15.87 -0.30
N TYR A 200 -4.97 15.47 0.66
CA TYR A 200 -4.59 15.30 2.05
C TYR A 200 -3.91 16.59 2.58
N ASP A 201 -2.62 16.54 2.91
CA ASP A 201 -1.86 17.69 3.38
C ASP A 201 -1.02 18.40 2.29
N LEU A 202 -1.01 17.87 1.06
CA LEU A 202 -0.17 18.38 -0.01
C LEU A 202 -0.94 19.35 -0.92
N PRO A 203 -0.59 20.65 -0.95
CA PRO A 203 -1.12 21.58 -1.94
C PRO A 203 -0.46 21.35 -3.32
N ILE A 204 -1.29 21.12 -4.33
CA ILE A 204 -0.87 20.81 -5.71
C ILE A 204 -1.46 21.85 -6.67
N ILE A 205 -0.67 22.32 -7.62
CA ILE A 205 -1.09 23.21 -8.71
C ILE A 205 -1.13 22.40 -9.99
N LEU A 206 -2.34 22.26 -10.55
CA LEU A 206 -2.58 21.61 -11.83
C LEU A 206 -2.11 22.51 -12.99
N PRO A 207 -1.89 21.94 -14.20
CA PRO A 207 -1.59 22.74 -15.38
C PRO A 207 -2.67 23.76 -15.70
N ARG A 208 -2.32 24.78 -16.48
CA ARG A 208 -3.30 25.71 -17.04
C ARG A 208 -4.16 24.99 -18.07
N VAL A 209 -5.47 25.18 -18.00
CA VAL A 209 -6.39 24.70 -19.03
C VAL A 209 -6.04 25.39 -20.37
N PRO A 210 -5.87 24.65 -21.48
CA PRO A 210 -5.64 25.25 -22.79
C PRO A 210 -6.78 26.20 -23.17
N ARG A 211 -6.43 27.40 -23.68
CA ARG A 211 -7.43 28.33 -24.23
C ARG A 211 -8.08 27.80 -25.50
N ASP A 212 -7.27 27.11 -26.31
CA ASP A 212 -7.70 26.44 -27.52
C ASP A 212 -8.35 25.10 -27.18
N LYS A 213 -9.65 24.97 -27.46
CA LYS A 213 -10.44 23.77 -27.16
C LYS A 213 -10.01 22.56 -27.99
N SER A 214 -9.43 22.74 -29.18
CA SER A 214 -8.96 21.64 -30.02
C SER A 214 -7.86 20.79 -29.34
N LYS A 215 -7.18 21.36 -28.35
CA LYS A 215 -6.16 20.70 -27.52
C LYS A 215 -6.74 19.90 -26.35
N ILE A 216 -8.07 19.86 -26.23
CA ILE A 216 -8.80 19.14 -25.19
C ILE A 216 -9.61 18.04 -25.88
N LEU A 217 -9.29 16.78 -25.58
CA LEU A 217 -9.99 15.63 -26.16
C LEU A 217 -11.48 15.66 -25.80
N PHE A 218 -12.32 15.23 -26.74
CA PHE A 218 -13.78 15.16 -26.61
C PHE A 218 -14.47 16.51 -26.42
N SER A 219 -13.79 17.63 -26.69
CA SER A 219 -14.38 18.97 -26.54
C SER A 219 -15.46 19.29 -27.59
N ASP A 220 -15.44 18.55 -28.69
CA ASP A 220 -16.37 18.56 -29.83
C ASP A 220 -17.64 17.73 -29.57
N LEU A 221 -17.60 16.80 -28.62
CA LEU A 221 -18.72 15.90 -28.32
C LEU A 221 -19.79 16.59 -27.44
N PRO A 222 -21.07 16.15 -27.52
CA PRO A 222 -22.12 16.57 -26.60
C PRO A 222 -21.77 16.27 -25.13
N LYS A 223 -22.23 17.10 -24.19
CA LYS A 223 -21.87 17.00 -22.76
C LYS A 223 -22.04 15.59 -22.15
N LYS A 224 -23.10 14.87 -22.53
CA LYS A 224 -23.35 13.50 -22.03
C LYS A 224 -22.30 12.49 -22.53
N GLU A 225 -21.71 12.75 -23.68
CA GLU A 225 -20.71 11.92 -24.34
C GLU A 225 -19.26 12.30 -23.97
N GLN A 226 -19.08 13.40 -23.26
CA GLN A 226 -17.80 13.85 -22.75
C GLN A 226 -17.39 13.01 -21.54
N TYR A 227 -16.67 11.93 -21.77
CA TYR A 227 -16.05 11.09 -20.74
C TYR A 227 -14.81 10.41 -21.32
N TRP A 228 -13.96 9.88 -20.45
CA TRP A 228 -12.76 9.20 -20.91
C TRP A 228 -13.11 7.95 -21.71
N ARG A 229 -12.59 7.88 -22.94
CA ARG A 229 -12.58 6.68 -23.76
C ARG A 229 -11.17 6.51 -24.29
N ARG A 230 -10.67 5.28 -24.28
CA ARG A 230 -9.36 4.99 -24.85
C ARG A 230 -9.37 5.40 -26.34
N PRO A 231 -8.46 6.29 -26.78
CA PRO A 231 -8.36 6.65 -28.20
C PRO A 231 -8.12 5.41 -29.07
N VAL A 232 -8.73 5.38 -30.26
CA VAL A 232 -8.51 4.30 -31.22
C VAL A 232 -7.06 4.41 -31.73
N MET A 233 -6.30 3.33 -31.57
CA MET A 233 -4.92 3.27 -32.04
C MET A 233 -4.91 2.80 -33.50
N PRO A 234 -4.22 3.51 -34.41
CA PRO A 234 -4.03 3.03 -35.77
C PRO A 234 -3.24 1.71 -35.77
N LYS A 235 -3.50 0.85 -36.76
CA LYS A 235 -2.78 -0.41 -36.93
C LYS A 235 -1.40 -0.12 -37.54
N ILE A 236 -0.42 0.08 -36.67
CA ILE A 236 0.98 0.31 -37.05
C ILE A 236 1.70 -1.04 -37.10
N THR A 237 2.44 -1.28 -38.17
CA THR A 237 3.28 -2.46 -38.43
C THR A 237 4.72 -2.00 -38.72
N THR A 238 5.67 -2.93 -38.80
CA THR A 238 7.06 -2.63 -39.17
C THR A 238 7.18 -2.04 -40.59
N SER A 239 6.27 -2.40 -41.50
CA SER A 239 6.25 -1.89 -42.87
C SER A 239 5.78 -0.44 -42.96
N ASN A 240 4.73 -0.05 -42.22
CA ASN A 240 4.11 1.28 -42.35
C ASN A 240 4.55 2.32 -41.31
N ILE A 241 5.45 1.97 -40.37
CA ILE A 241 5.82 2.79 -39.22
C ILE A 241 6.31 4.20 -39.59
N GLU A 242 7.00 4.36 -40.72
CA GLU A 242 7.55 5.64 -41.16
C GLU A 242 6.43 6.65 -41.50
N SER A 243 5.32 6.17 -42.07
CA SER A 243 4.12 6.98 -42.35
C SER A 243 3.40 7.48 -41.09
N PHE A 244 3.70 6.88 -39.93
CA PHE A 244 3.09 7.23 -38.63
C PHE A 244 4.06 7.94 -37.67
N ASP A 245 5.24 8.41 -38.12
CA ASP A 245 6.25 9.05 -37.25
C ASP A 245 5.68 10.22 -36.42
N ALA A 246 4.89 11.10 -37.04
CA ALA A 246 4.26 12.23 -36.36
C ALA A 246 3.28 11.78 -35.26
N PHE A 247 2.47 10.76 -35.54
CA PHE A 247 1.54 10.19 -34.57
C PHE A 247 2.29 9.54 -33.39
N ILE A 248 3.34 8.77 -33.69
CA ILE A 248 4.15 8.10 -32.66
C ILE A 248 4.82 9.14 -31.76
N LYS A 249 5.48 10.15 -32.33
CA LYS A 249 6.08 11.24 -31.55
C LYS A 249 5.05 11.95 -30.68
N GLU A 250 3.85 12.22 -31.19
CA GLU A 250 2.77 12.82 -30.41
C GLU A 250 2.34 11.92 -29.23
N GLU A 251 2.26 10.59 -29.39
CA GLU A 251 1.99 9.68 -28.27
C GLU A 251 3.10 9.71 -27.21
N PHE A 252 4.37 9.80 -27.62
CA PHE A 252 5.49 10.01 -26.68
C PHE A 252 5.43 11.38 -25.98
N ARG A 253 4.95 12.43 -26.64
CA ARG A 253 4.67 13.72 -26.00
C ARG A 253 3.61 13.56 -24.92
N ARG A 254 2.46 12.95 -25.24
CA ARG A 254 1.32 12.74 -24.31
C ARG A 254 1.71 11.88 -23.12
N ARG A 255 2.53 10.86 -23.36
CA ARG A 255 3.15 9.99 -22.33
C ARG A 255 4.01 10.76 -21.32
N ARG A 256 4.60 11.90 -21.70
CA ARG A 256 5.39 12.78 -20.81
C ARG A 256 4.60 13.96 -20.26
N GLU A 257 3.81 14.61 -21.10
CA GLU A 257 3.13 15.87 -20.79
C GLU A 257 1.74 15.67 -20.17
N GLY A 258 1.15 14.49 -20.35
CA GLY A 258 -0.26 14.28 -20.09
C GLY A 258 -1.15 14.99 -21.12
N ILE A 259 -2.44 14.98 -20.86
CA ILE A 259 -3.46 15.55 -21.75
C ILE A 259 -4.61 16.17 -20.97
N TRP A 260 -5.37 17.00 -21.65
CA TRP A 260 -6.68 17.45 -21.21
C TRP A 260 -7.76 16.71 -21.98
N PHE A 261 -8.83 16.32 -21.30
CA PHE A 261 -10.05 15.84 -21.93
C PHE A 261 -11.27 16.49 -21.28
N MET A 262 -12.39 16.43 -21.97
CA MET A 262 -13.65 16.93 -21.45
C MET A 262 -14.42 15.83 -20.73
N ASN A 263 -14.81 16.11 -19.49
CA ASN A 263 -15.55 15.20 -18.64
C ASN A 263 -16.82 15.87 -18.12
N ASN A 264 -17.96 15.54 -18.71
CA ASN A 264 -19.28 16.09 -18.40
C ASN A 264 -19.29 17.64 -18.34
N GLY A 265 -18.69 18.28 -19.36
CA GLY A 265 -18.56 19.74 -19.47
C GLY A 265 -17.46 20.37 -18.64
N LYS A 266 -16.62 19.60 -17.95
CA LYS A 266 -15.47 20.09 -17.19
C LYS A 266 -14.14 19.62 -17.80
N PRO A 267 -13.18 20.53 -18.08
CA PRO A 267 -11.84 20.14 -18.49
C PRO A 267 -11.13 19.43 -17.35
N THR A 268 -10.67 18.22 -17.61
CA THR A 268 -9.96 17.38 -16.66
C THR A 268 -8.60 17.01 -17.24
N TYR A 269 -7.55 17.30 -16.47
CA TYR A 269 -6.19 16.92 -16.82
C TYR A 269 -5.93 15.47 -16.42
N ILE A 270 -5.09 14.77 -17.18
CA ILE A 270 -4.55 13.44 -16.88
C ILE A 270 -3.04 13.57 -17.03
N THR A 271 -2.26 13.17 -16.01
CA THR A 271 -0.80 13.22 -16.05
C THR A 271 -0.24 12.29 -17.12
N GLY A 272 1.02 12.48 -17.55
CA GLY A 272 1.64 11.59 -18.54
C GLY A 272 1.64 10.12 -18.11
N ASN A 273 1.96 9.86 -16.83
CA ASN A 273 1.89 8.53 -16.24
C ASN A 273 0.47 7.93 -16.26
N HIS A 274 -0.55 8.74 -15.95
CA HIS A 274 -1.93 8.27 -15.96
C HIS A 274 -2.43 8.02 -17.40
N TYR A 275 -2.04 8.86 -18.36
CA TYR A 275 -2.35 8.66 -19.78
C TYR A 275 -1.74 7.36 -20.32
N PHE A 276 -0.47 7.10 -19.98
CA PHE A 276 0.22 5.87 -20.34
C PHE A 276 -0.50 4.64 -19.77
N ALA A 277 -0.88 4.69 -18.50
CA ALA A 277 -1.64 3.62 -17.83
C ALA A 277 -3.00 3.35 -18.48
N LEU A 278 -3.79 4.38 -18.78
CA LEU A 278 -5.14 4.24 -19.36
C LEU A 278 -5.12 3.80 -20.83
N THR A 279 -4.06 4.11 -21.58
CA THR A 279 -4.05 3.97 -23.04
C THR A 279 -3.23 2.77 -23.51
N HIS A 280 -2.09 2.50 -22.86
CA HIS A 280 -1.09 1.57 -23.38
C HIS A 280 -0.89 0.33 -22.51
N CYS A 281 -1.19 0.39 -21.21
CA CYS A 281 -0.96 -0.72 -20.28
C CYS A 281 -2.20 -1.60 -20.09
N LYS A 282 -2.08 -2.89 -20.41
CA LYS A 282 -3.07 -3.90 -20.03
C LYS A 282 -2.79 -4.47 -18.65
N MET A 283 -3.86 -4.74 -17.91
CA MET A 283 -3.82 -5.39 -16.60
C MET A 283 -3.86 -6.91 -16.77
N LEU A 284 -3.00 -7.61 -16.03
CA LEU A 284 -2.97 -9.08 -15.99
C LEU A 284 -4.25 -9.69 -15.39
N ASP A 285 -4.87 -9.00 -14.42
CA ASP A 285 -5.98 -9.55 -13.63
C ASP A 285 -7.25 -9.82 -14.48
N ASP A 286 -7.49 -9.02 -15.53
CA ASP A 286 -8.68 -9.14 -16.40
C ASP A 286 -8.36 -9.04 -17.92
N GLY A 287 -7.11 -8.79 -18.30
CA GLY A 287 -6.69 -8.56 -19.68
C GLY A 287 -7.12 -7.20 -20.27
N GLY A 288 -7.80 -6.37 -19.47
CA GLY A 288 -8.36 -5.08 -19.85
C GLY A 288 -7.41 -3.91 -19.60
N PHE A 289 -7.90 -2.70 -19.87
CA PHE A 289 -7.21 -1.45 -19.54
C PHE A 289 -7.80 -0.84 -18.27
N MET A 290 -7.02 -0.01 -17.58
CA MET A 290 -7.56 0.78 -16.47
C MET A 290 -8.72 1.67 -16.97
N GLN A 291 -9.80 1.71 -16.18
CA GLN A 291 -10.88 2.66 -16.40
C GLN A 291 -10.61 3.97 -15.66
N PHE A 292 -11.10 5.08 -16.20
CA PHE A 292 -10.92 6.39 -15.58
C PHE A 292 -11.78 6.51 -14.32
N ARG A 293 -11.12 6.84 -13.20
CA ARG A 293 -11.77 7.14 -11.91
C ARG A 293 -11.13 8.36 -11.28
N TYR A 294 -11.93 9.24 -10.68
CA TYR A 294 -11.41 10.42 -9.97
C TYR A 294 -10.50 10.05 -8.79
N ALA A 295 -10.79 8.96 -8.08
CA ALA A 295 -9.93 8.45 -7.02
C ALA A 295 -8.52 8.13 -7.54
N GLN A 296 -8.43 7.39 -8.65
CA GLN A 296 -7.15 7.06 -9.29
C GLN A 296 -6.48 8.30 -9.91
N LEU A 297 -7.26 9.24 -10.46
CA LEU A 297 -6.74 10.52 -10.91
C LEU A 297 -6.04 11.27 -9.78
N ASN A 298 -6.65 11.33 -8.60
CA ASN A 298 -6.04 11.96 -7.42
C ASN A 298 -4.79 11.20 -6.95
N MET A 299 -4.77 9.86 -7.04
CA MET A 299 -3.57 9.07 -6.77
C MET A 299 -2.43 9.44 -7.71
N PHE A 300 -2.69 9.54 -9.02
CA PHE A 300 -1.69 9.96 -10.00
C PHE A 300 -1.25 11.42 -9.80
N TYR A 301 -2.13 12.34 -9.43
CA TYR A 301 -1.76 13.71 -9.08
C TYR A 301 -0.85 13.78 -7.87
N HIS A 302 -1.17 13.03 -6.81
CA HIS A 302 -0.34 12.99 -5.61
C HIS A 302 1.01 12.33 -5.91
N ALA A 303 1.03 11.21 -6.64
CA ALA A 303 2.26 10.55 -7.07
C ALA A 303 3.12 11.50 -7.92
N GLU A 304 2.54 12.18 -8.92
CA GLU A 304 3.25 13.15 -9.76
C GLU A 304 3.83 14.31 -8.93
N ALA A 305 3.09 14.80 -7.92
CA ALA A 305 3.62 15.81 -7.01
C ALA A 305 4.82 15.30 -6.19
N CYS A 306 4.78 14.05 -5.70
CA CYS A 306 5.92 13.42 -5.03
C CYS A 306 7.11 13.23 -5.99
N ILE A 307 6.85 12.92 -7.26
CA ILE A 307 7.87 12.74 -8.30
C ILE A 307 8.62 14.05 -8.55
N VAL A 308 7.90 15.15 -8.78
CA VAL A 308 8.52 16.41 -9.19
C VAL A 308 9.12 17.22 -8.03
N ASP A 309 8.64 17.02 -6.80
CA ASP A 309 9.19 17.71 -5.62
C ASP A 309 10.54 17.10 -5.21
N LYS A 310 11.61 17.90 -5.33
CA LYS A 310 12.99 17.48 -4.98
C LYS A 310 13.21 17.31 -3.47
N ARG A 311 12.29 17.79 -2.63
CA ARG A 311 12.32 17.61 -1.18
C ARG A 311 11.71 16.27 -0.76
N CYS A 312 10.95 15.63 -1.64
CA CYS A 312 10.21 14.41 -1.38
C CYS A 312 10.98 13.19 -1.88
N LEU A 313 11.21 12.20 -1.01
CA LEU A 313 11.71 10.89 -1.40
C LEU A 313 10.67 10.10 -2.20
N GLY A 314 9.38 10.29 -1.90
CA GLY A 314 8.31 9.63 -2.63
C GLY A 314 6.99 9.53 -1.85
N GLN A 315 6.14 8.58 -2.21
CA GLN A 315 4.78 8.46 -1.70
C GLN A 315 4.66 7.32 -0.69
N LEU A 316 3.98 7.58 0.43
CA LEU A 316 3.45 6.57 1.33
C LEU A 316 1.93 6.54 1.18
N PHE A 317 1.34 5.39 0.85
CA PHE A 317 -0.08 5.28 0.54
C PHE A 317 -0.81 4.33 1.50
N GLY A 318 -1.79 4.87 2.22
CA GLY A 318 -2.77 4.07 2.97
C GLY A 318 -3.89 3.63 2.02
N LYS A 319 -3.95 2.33 1.71
CA LYS A 319 -4.95 1.77 0.77
C LYS A 319 -6.05 1.00 1.50
N SER A 320 -7.29 1.10 0.99
CA SER A 320 -8.32 0.07 1.17
C SER A 320 -8.06 -1.11 0.22
N ARG A 321 -8.79 -2.22 0.39
CA ARG A 321 -8.75 -3.29 -0.62
C ARG A 321 -9.27 -2.77 -1.98
N ARG A 322 -8.72 -3.33 -3.07
CA ARG A 322 -9.11 -3.06 -4.47
C ARG A 322 -9.02 -1.59 -4.92
N THR A 323 -8.04 -0.85 -4.42
CA THR A 323 -7.78 0.55 -4.87
C THR A 323 -7.08 0.65 -6.24
N GLY A 324 -6.39 -0.40 -6.66
CA GLY A 324 -5.54 -0.39 -7.87
C GLY A 324 -4.17 0.29 -7.67
N PHE A 325 -3.77 0.60 -6.43
CA PHE A 325 -2.49 1.24 -6.11
C PHE A 325 -1.28 0.54 -6.75
N THR A 326 -1.20 -0.79 -6.64
CA THR A 326 -0.09 -1.56 -7.19
C THR A 326 0.02 -1.31 -8.70
N TYR A 327 -1.06 -1.41 -9.48
CA TYR A 327 -1.02 -1.10 -10.92
C TYR A 327 -0.63 0.34 -11.22
N VAL A 328 -1.13 1.32 -10.45
CA VAL A 328 -0.76 2.74 -10.60
C VAL A 328 0.76 2.91 -10.52
N VAL A 329 1.39 2.34 -9.48
CA VAL A 329 2.85 2.44 -9.30
C VAL A 329 3.60 1.62 -10.34
N LEU A 330 3.18 0.38 -10.60
CA LEU A 330 3.82 -0.47 -11.60
C LEU A 330 3.86 0.20 -12.99
N PHE A 331 2.78 0.87 -13.39
CA PHE A 331 2.73 1.57 -14.67
C PHE A 331 3.54 2.87 -14.67
N ILE A 332 3.68 3.56 -13.54
CA ILE A 332 4.66 4.66 -13.38
C ILE A 332 6.08 4.12 -13.59
N LEU A 333 6.45 3.04 -12.89
CA LEU A 333 7.78 2.43 -13.00
C LEU A 333 8.05 1.90 -14.41
N LEU A 334 7.09 1.25 -15.05
CA LEU A 334 7.20 0.79 -16.43
C LEU A 334 7.37 1.96 -17.41
N ASN A 335 6.58 3.03 -17.23
CA ASN A 335 6.68 4.23 -18.04
C ASN A 335 8.10 4.82 -17.97
N TRP A 336 8.63 4.90 -16.76
CA TRP A 336 9.97 5.40 -16.48
C TRP A 336 11.05 4.49 -17.05
N ALA A 337 10.95 3.18 -16.81
CA ALA A 337 11.94 2.21 -17.25
C ALA A 337 12.09 2.17 -18.76
N THR A 338 11.01 2.42 -19.50
CA THR A 338 11.00 2.42 -20.97
C THR A 338 11.13 3.82 -21.59
N SER A 339 11.51 4.84 -20.81
CA SER A 339 11.67 6.24 -21.25
C SER A 339 13.00 6.90 -20.87
N GLN A 340 13.85 6.23 -20.10
CA GLN A 340 15.08 6.83 -19.59
C GLN A 340 16.28 5.92 -19.77
N ARG A 341 17.46 6.54 -19.81
CA ARG A 341 18.74 5.83 -19.89
C ARG A 341 19.33 5.58 -18.49
N ASN A 342 20.06 4.48 -18.34
CA ASN A 342 20.81 4.09 -17.15
C ASN A 342 19.96 4.05 -15.87
N GLY A 343 18.69 3.68 -15.99
CA GLY A 343 17.75 3.60 -14.87
C GLY A 343 17.79 2.25 -14.16
N LYS A 344 17.66 2.25 -12.84
CA LYS A 344 17.47 1.03 -12.05
C LYS A 344 16.14 1.08 -11.29
N PHE A 345 15.26 0.13 -11.57
CA PHE A 345 13.94 0.01 -10.98
C PHE A 345 13.83 -1.30 -10.21
N GLY A 346 13.43 -1.22 -8.95
CA GLY A 346 13.30 -2.39 -8.09
C GLY A 346 11.91 -2.49 -7.47
N MET A 347 11.55 -3.70 -7.06
CA MET A 347 10.33 -3.93 -6.29
C MET A 347 10.50 -4.99 -5.22
N MET A 348 9.77 -4.81 -4.12
CA MET A 348 9.64 -5.76 -3.02
C MET A 348 8.22 -5.69 -2.48
N SER A 349 7.75 -6.80 -1.90
CA SER A 349 6.45 -6.89 -1.24
C SER A 349 6.57 -7.59 0.13
N LYS A 350 5.45 -7.90 0.77
CA LYS A 350 5.38 -8.64 2.06
C LYS A 350 6.07 -10.01 1.98
N THR A 351 6.04 -10.67 0.83
CA THR A 351 6.82 -11.89 0.54
C THR A 351 7.47 -11.82 -0.84
N GLY A 352 8.42 -12.72 -1.10
CA GLY A 352 9.02 -12.87 -2.43
C GLY A 352 8.00 -13.27 -3.51
N THR A 353 7.06 -14.16 -3.18
CA THR A 353 5.99 -14.56 -4.11
C THR A 353 5.16 -13.37 -4.55
N ASP A 354 4.72 -12.52 -3.60
CA ASP A 354 3.97 -11.30 -3.93
C ASP A 354 4.81 -10.31 -4.77
N GLY A 355 6.13 -10.28 -4.55
CA GLY A 355 7.07 -9.51 -5.38
C GLY A 355 7.12 -10.02 -6.83
N GLY A 356 7.19 -11.34 -7.01
CA GLY A 356 7.12 -11.99 -8.32
C GLY A 356 5.77 -11.81 -9.02
N GLU A 357 4.66 -11.79 -8.29
CA GLU A 357 3.33 -11.45 -8.83
C GLU A 357 3.27 -10.00 -9.34
N ALA A 358 3.81 -9.05 -8.56
CA ALA A 358 3.90 -7.65 -8.98
C ALA A 358 4.76 -7.50 -10.25
N PHE A 359 5.87 -8.24 -10.34
CA PHE A 359 6.69 -8.27 -11.55
C PHE A 359 5.95 -8.90 -12.75
N SER A 360 5.20 -9.97 -12.53
CA SER A 360 4.39 -10.61 -13.57
C SER A 360 3.36 -9.66 -14.19
N LYS A 361 2.78 -8.76 -13.37
CA LYS A 361 1.89 -7.68 -13.84
C LYS A 361 2.63 -6.69 -14.74
N ILE A 362 3.88 -6.34 -14.42
CA ILE A 362 4.74 -5.51 -15.28
C ILE A 362 5.09 -6.23 -16.58
N ALA A 363 5.49 -7.50 -16.52
CA ALA A 363 5.82 -8.30 -17.68
C ALA A 363 4.64 -8.39 -18.66
N TYR A 364 3.45 -8.68 -18.13
CA TYR A 364 2.24 -8.73 -18.94
C TYR A 364 1.93 -7.39 -19.61
N ALA A 365 2.01 -6.28 -18.87
CA ALA A 365 1.78 -4.95 -19.42
C ALA A 365 2.83 -4.57 -20.48
N PHE A 366 4.11 -4.86 -20.23
CA PHE A 366 5.21 -4.61 -21.16
C PHE A 366 5.06 -5.39 -22.47
N LEU A 367 4.75 -6.69 -22.40
CA LEU A 367 4.57 -7.54 -23.58
C LEU A 367 3.40 -7.06 -24.46
N ASN A 368 2.36 -6.48 -23.85
CA ASN A 368 1.19 -5.93 -24.53
C ASN A 368 1.35 -4.47 -25.01
N LEU A 369 2.49 -3.81 -24.74
CA LEU A 369 2.75 -2.49 -25.30
C LEU A 369 2.87 -2.57 -26.83
N PRO A 370 2.47 -1.50 -27.57
CA PRO A 370 2.77 -1.41 -29.00
C PRO A 370 4.26 -1.61 -29.26
N PHE A 371 4.62 -2.32 -30.33
CA PHE A 371 6.03 -2.69 -30.57
C PHE A 371 6.97 -1.48 -30.66
N TRP A 372 6.47 -0.34 -31.16
CA TRP A 372 7.20 0.93 -31.25
C TRP A 372 7.34 1.68 -29.91
N MET A 373 6.71 1.21 -28.84
CA MET A 373 6.94 1.68 -27.46
C MET A 373 7.84 0.75 -26.65
N ARG A 374 8.13 -0.47 -27.15
CA ARG A 374 8.95 -1.45 -26.44
C ARG A 374 10.42 -1.21 -26.76
N PRO A 375 11.25 -0.84 -25.77
CA PRO A 375 12.70 -0.81 -25.97
C PRO A 375 13.25 -2.21 -26.22
N ILE A 376 14.48 -2.26 -26.72
CA ILE A 376 15.17 -3.51 -27.01
C ILE A 376 15.52 -4.22 -25.71
N VAL A 377 15.10 -5.48 -25.58
CA VAL A 377 15.35 -6.33 -24.41
C VAL A 377 16.61 -7.15 -24.64
N GLN A 378 17.54 -7.07 -23.70
CA GLN A 378 18.70 -7.97 -23.64
C GLN A 378 18.27 -9.26 -22.93
N GLY A 379 18.29 -10.38 -23.67
CA GLY A 379 17.93 -11.69 -23.15
C GLY A 379 16.49 -12.10 -23.50
N LYS A 380 15.86 -12.86 -22.62
CA LYS A 380 14.53 -13.45 -22.86
C LYS A 380 13.41 -12.44 -22.58
N LEU A 381 12.49 -12.30 -23.54
CA LEU A 381 11.29 -11.47 -23.43
C LEU A 381 10.28 -11.97 -22.37
N ASP A 382 10.36 -13.25 -22.01
CA ASP A 382 9.51 -13.92 -21.02
C ASP A 382 10.22 -14.17 -19.68
N SER A 383 11.27 -13.40 -19.39
CA SER A 383 12.00 -13.49 -18.12
C SER A 383 11.04 -13.32 -16.92
N PRO A 384 11.09 -14.22 -15.91
CA PRO A 384 10.20 -14.17 -14.74
C PRO A 384 10.71 -13.25 -13.62
N SER A 385 11.92 -12.71 -13.74
CA SER A 385 12.60 -12.01 -12.64
C SER A 385 13.12 -10.62 -12.98
N GLU A 386 13.49 -10.38 -14.23
CA GLU A 386 14.10 -9.12 -14.64
C GLU A 386 13.87 -8.81 -16.11
N PHE A 387 13.76 -7.52 -16.43
CA PHE A 387 14.02 -7.00 -17.77
C PHE A 387 15.23 -6.11 -17.75
N PHE A 388 16.12 -6.31 -18.71
CA PHE A 388 17.21 -5.40 -19.01
C PHE A 388 17.02 -4.85 -20.42
N PHE A 389 16.89 -3.54 -20.55
CA PHE A 389 16.70 -2.86 -21.83
C PHE A 389 18.05 -2.36 -22.35
N GLY A 390 18.74 -3.17 -23.14
CA GLY A 390 20.14 -2.98 -23.47
C GLY A 390 20.55 -3.60 -24.80
N ALA A 391 21.83 -3.45 -25.13
CA ALA A 391 22.39 -4.01 -26.35
C ALA A 391 22.19 -5.54 -26.41
N PRO A 392 21.69 -6.09 -27.52
CA PRO A 392 21.57 -7.53 -27.68
C PRO A 392 22.98 -8.16 -27.67
N MET A 393 23.11 -9.31 -26.99
CA MET A 393 24.36 -10.07 -27.03
C MET A 393 24.45 -10.87 -28.34
N ASP A 394 25.26 -10.39 -29.29
CA ASP A 394 25.64 -11.18 -30.46
C ASP A 394 26.79 -12.14 -30.10
N ASN A 395 26.46 -13.43 -29.97
CA ASN A 395 27.42 -14.48 -29.61
C ASN A 395 28.15 -15.08 -30.83
N SER A 396 27.94 -14.56 -32.04
CA SER A 396 28.56 -15.05 -33.27
C SER A 396 30.09 -14.92 -33.25
N LYS A 397 30.78 -15.81 -33.97
CA LYS A 397 32.25 -15.74 -34.14
C LYS A 397 32.71 -14.43 -34.78
N ALA A 398 31.85 -13.77 -35.57
CA ALA A 398 32.11 -12.49 -36.22
C ALA A 398 32.03 -11.31 -35.23
N ALA A 399 31.01 -11.29 -34.35
CA ALA A 399 30.88 -10.27 -33.31
C ALA A 399 32.03 -10.31 -32.29
N LYS A 400 32.47 -11.51 -31.91
CA LYS A 400 33.64 -11.71 -31.03
C LYS A 400 34.94 -11.14 -31.60
N LYS A 401 35.06 -11.01 -32.93
CA LYS A 401 36.22 -10.42 -33.62
C LYS A 401 36.17 -8.89 -33.71
N LYS A 402 34.98 -8.28 -33.80
CA LYS A 402 34.84 -6.82 -33.98
C LYS A 402 35.19 -6.00 -32.73
N LYS A 403 35.10 -6.57 -31.51
CA LYS A 403 35.40 -5.94 -30.20
C LYS A 403 34.71 -4.60 -29.88
N ASP A 404 33.96 -4.02 -30.81
CA ASP A 404 33.26 -2.75 -30.66
C ASP A 404 31.80 -3.03 -30.28
N VAL A 405 31.44 -2.76 -29.03
CA VAL A 405 30.07 -2.90 -28.51
C VAL A 405 29.54 -1.51 -28.21
N ASN A 406 28.74 -0.96 -29.11
CA ASN A 406 28.06 0.32 -28.87
C ASN A 406 26.90 0.10 -27.89
N ILE A 407 27.14 0.38 -26.61
CA ILE A 407 26.12 0.35 -25.56
C ILE A 407 25.37 1.68 -25.41
N ASP A 408 25.91 2.77 -25.96
CA ASP A 408 25.37 4.12 -25.77
C ASP A 408 24.05 4.34 -26.50
N ASP A 409 23.80 3.54 -27.53
CA ASP A 409 22.55 3.57 -28.28
C ASP A 409 21.34 3.06 -27.50
N TYR A 410 21.55 2.26 -26.46
CA TYR A 410 20.48 1.60 -25.75
C TYR A 410 20.10 2.33 -24.45
N LEU A 411 18.97 1.90 -23.85
CA LEU A 411 18.52 2.46 -22.58
C LEU A 411 19.48 2.10 -21.44
N ASN A 412 20.04 0.90 -21.41
CA ASN A 412 20.79 0.36 -20.27
C ASN A 412 20.04 0.45 -18.94
N THR A 413 18.71 0.29 -19.02
CA THR A 413 17.80 0.40 -17.90
C THR A 413 17.32 -0.99 -17.50
N SER A 414 17.17 -1.25 -16.20
CA SER A 414 16.64 -2.53 -15.72
C SER A 414 15.49 -2.37 -14.75
N ILE A 415 14.60 -3.35 -14.78
CA ILE A 415 13.52 -3.51 -13.81
C ILE A 415 13.52 -4.94 -13.30
N ASP A 416 13.64 -5.12 -11.98
CA ASP A 416 13.72 -6.43 -11.32
C ASP A 416 12.88 -6.45 -10.03
N TRP A 417 12.75 -7.63 -9.43
CA TRP A 417 12.20 -7.81 -8.09
C TRP A 417 13.15 -8.61 -7.20
N ARG A 418 13.04 -8.41 -5.88
CA ARG A 418 13.82 -9.18 -4.89
C ARG A 418 12.95 -9.72 -3.77
N ASN A 419 13.41 -10.82 -3.19
CA ASN A 419 12.82 -11.40 -1.98
C ASN A 419 12.82 -10.41 -0.81
N THR A 420 11.83 -10.55 0.07
CA THR A 420 11.66 -9.70 1.26
C THR A 420 12.79 -9.92 2.27
N LYS A 421 13.74 -8.99 2.30
CA LYS A 421 14.86 -8.94 3.25
C LYS A 421 15.22 -7.49 3.54
N ASN A 422 15.65 -7.18 4.76
CA ASN A 422 16.07 -5.82 5.12
C ASN A 422 17.14 -5.27 4.16
N GLY A 423 18.16 -6.06 3.82
CA GLY A 423 19.24 -5.65 2.91
C GLY A 423 18.92 -5.71 1.41
N SER A 424 17.67 -5.97 1.02
CA SER A 424 17.31 -5.98 -0.42
C SER A 424 17.53 -4.58 -1.02
N TYR A 425 18.36 -4.52 -2.07
CA TYR A 425 18.74 -3.31 -2.81
C TYR A 425 19.65 -2.30 -2.09
N ASP A 426 20.16 -2.60 -0.88
CA ASP A 426 21.01 -1.70 -0.07
C ASP A 426 22.25 -1.16 -0.82
N SER A 427 22.83 -1.95 -1.73
CA SER A 427 24.06 -1.59 -2.47
C SER A 427 23.84 -0.93 -3.83
N ILE A 428 22.60 -0.60 -4.21
CA ILE A 428 22.26 -0.21 -5.59
C ILE A 428 21.57 1.14 -5.64
N LYS A 429 22.17 2.11 -6.35
CA LYS A 429 21.50 3.37 -6.65
C LYS A 429 20.25 3.12 -7.51
N LEU A 430 19.08 3.39 -6.95
CA LEU A 430 17.79 3.21 -7.61
C LEU A 430 17.25 4.53 -8.17
N ASN A 431 16.48 4.44 -9.26
CA ASN A 431 15.73 5.55 -9.84
C ASN A 431 14.25 5.49 -9.44
N GLY A 432 13.71 4.28 -9.25
CA GLY A 432 12.35 4.06 -8.78
C GLY A 432 12.23 2.75 -8.02
N TYR A 433 11.46 2.75 -6.94
CA TYR A 433 11.28 1.60 -6.08
C TYR A 433 9.83 1.45 -5.63
N LEU A 434 9.27 0.24 -5.78
CA LEU A 434 7.99 -0.13 -5.19
C LEU A 434 8.23 -0.96 -3.92
N PHE A 435 7.70 -0.48 -2.81
CA PHE A 435 7.59 -1.23 -1.57
C PHE A 435 6.13 -1.54 -1.26
N ASP A 436 5.60 -2.59 -1.88
CA ASP A 436 4.20 -2.99 -1.72
C ASP A 436 3.97 -3.71 -0.39
N GLU A 437 2.77 -3.60 0.16
CA GLU A 437 2.35 -4.21 1.43
C GLU A 437 3.35 -3.96 2.59
N CYS A 438 3.97 -2.78 2.63
CA CYS A 438 5.02 -2.43 3.59
C CYS A 438 4.58 -2.47 5.06
N GLY A 439 3.27 -2.42 5.34
CA GLY A 439 2.71 -2.54 6.69
C GLY A 439 2.40 -3.97 7.13
N LYS A 440 2.88 -4.96 6.37
CA LYS A 440 2.73 -6.40 6.65
C LYS A 440 4.08 -7.13 6.68
N ILE A 441 5.15 -6.39 6.89
CA ILE A 441 6.50 -6.97 7.00
C ILE A 441 6.64 -7.62 8.37
N GLU A 442 6.75 -8.94 8.35
CA GLU A 442 6.90 -9.75 9.55
C GLU A 442 8.37 -9.98 9.91
N LYS A 443 8.62 -10.23 11.20
CA LYS A 443 9.95 -10.57 11.73
C LYS A 443 10.49 -11.85 11.07
N PRO A 444 11.81 -11.97 10.88
CA PRO A 444 12.88 -11.11 11.41
C PRO A 444 13.11 -9.81 10.62
N ASN A 445 12.42 -9.60 9.50
CA ASN A 445 12.51 -8.36 8.75
C ASN A 445 11.68 -7.26 9.41
N ASP A 446 12.00 -6.01 9.08
CA ASP A 446 11.39 -4.84 9.68
C ASP A 446 11.31 -3.70 8.64
N ALA A 447 10.12 -3.14 8.44
CA ALA A 447 9.92 -2.10 7.44
C ALA A 447 10.71 -0.81 7.72
N ILE A 448 10.93 -0.43 8.99
CA ILE A 448 11.71 0.76 9.36
C ILE A 448 13.19 0.51 9.09
N VAL A 449 13.69 -0.67 9.47
CA VAL A 449 15.09 -1.06 9.19
C VAL A 449 15.36 -1.10 7.69
N HIS A 450 14.45 -1.72 6.92
CA HIS A 450 14.55 -1.73 5.47
C HIS A 450 14.50 -0.32 4.87
N MET A 451 13.60 0.55 5.35
CA MET A 451 13.55 1.95 4.94
C MET A 451 14.87 2.70 5.21
N GLY A 452 15.53 2.41 6.34
CA GLY A 452 16.85 2.95 6.67
C GLY A 452 17.96 2.52 5.71
N MET A 453 17.88 1.31 5.14
CA MET A 453 18.84 0.77 4.16
C MET A 453 18.54 1.25 2.73
N ILE A 454 17.27 1.33 2.34
CA ILE A 454 16.90 1.74 0.98
C ILE A 454 16.99 3.25 0.74
N THR A 455 16.75 4.06 1.78
CA THR A 455 16.73 5.52 1.64
C THR A 455 18.07 6.11 1.15
N PRO A 456 19.25 5.69 1.66
CA PRO A 456 20.55 6.12 1.14
C PRO A 456 20.75 5.87 -0.36
N THR A 457 20.13 4.83 -0.93
CA THR A 457 20.29 4.47 -2.34
C THR A 457 19.51 5.36 -3.29
N LEU A 458 18.43 5.96 -2.79
CA LEU A 458 17.53 6.88 -3.50
C LEU A 458 17.79 8.35 -3.14
N MET A 459 18.45 8.60 -2.00
CA MET A 459 18.75 9.94 -1.48
C MET A 459 20.18 10.04 -0.92
N PRO A 460 21.23 9.80 -1.74
CA PRO A 460 22.60 9.91 -1.29
C PRO A 460 22.92 11.34 -0.85
N SER A 461 23.56 11.48 0.31
CA SER A 461 23.91 12.79 0.91
C SER A 461 22.74 13.77 1.03
N GLY A 462 21.50 13.27 1.19
CA GLY A 462 20.31 14.09 1.36
C GLY A 462 19.73 14.69 0.06
N LYS A 463 20.32 14.39 -1.12
CA LYS A 463 19.79 14.76 -2.43
C LYS A 463 18.98 13.62 -3.01
N VAL A 464 17.70 13.83 -3.25
CA VAL A 464 16.81 12.83 -3.87
C VAL A 464 17.22 12.63 -5.33
N VAL A 465 17.63 11.41 -5.68
CA VAL A 465 18.03 11.00 -7.04
C VAL A 465 17.14 9.90 -7.63
N GLY A 466 16.33 9.23 -6.79
CA GLY A 466 15.30 8.29 -7.20
C GLY A 466 14.03 8.45 -6.34
N LYS A 467 12.96 7.70 -6.65
CA LYS A 467 11.68 7.81 -5.94
C LYS A 467 11.21 6.48 -5.35
N LEU A 468 10.64 6.54 -4.16
CA LEU A 468 10.07 5.41 -3.44
C LEU A 468 8.55 5.49 -3.40
N PHE A 469 7.87 4.42 -3.76
CA PHE A 469 6.42 4.29 -3.63
C PHE A 469 6.14 3.14 -2.67
N ALA A 470 5.73 3.47 -1.45
CA ALA A 470 5.31 2.51 -0.45
C ALA A 470 3.80 2.55 -0.31
N GLY A 471 3.16 1.39 -0.19
CA GLY A 471 1.72 1.36 0.07
C GLY A 471 1.24 0.06 0.66
N SER A 472 0.30 0.13 1.59
CA SER A 472 -0.17 -1.04 2.33
C SER A 472 -1.60 -0.83 2.84
N THR A 473 -2.35 -1.92 2.98
CA THR A 473 -3.43 -1.92 3.98
C THR A 473 -2.77 -2.10 5.36
N MET A 474 -3.47 -1.74 6.44
CA MET A 474 -2.96 -2.01 7.78
C MET A 474 -2.86 -3.53 8.02
N GLY A 475 -1.72 -4.01 8.51
CA GLY A 475 -1.57 -5.36 9.04
C GLY A 475 -2.03 -5.46 10.49
N ALA A 476 -1.86 -6.62 11.12
CA ALA A 476 -1.86 -6.67 12.58
C ALA A 476 -0.70 -5.81 13.11
N HIS A 477 -0.91 -5.09 14.21
CA HIS A 477 0.10 -4.19 14.80
C HIS A 477 1.42 -4.93 15.07
N ALA A 478 1.33 -6.13 15.64
CA ALA A 478 2.49 -6.99 15.92
C ALA A 478 3.19 -7.57 14.67
N LYS A 479 2.56 -7.49 13.49
CA LYS A 479 3.01 -8.06 12.21
C LYS A 479 3.31 -6.96 11.18
N GLY A 480 3.97 -5.89 11.61
CA GLY A 480 4.38 -4.77 10.77
C GLY A 480 3.43 -3.58 10.76
N GLY A 481 2.24 -3.69 11.37
CA GLY A 481 1.29 -2.57 11.48
C GLY A 481 1.82 -1.41 12.33
N GLU A 482 2.54 -1.68 13.43
CA GLU A 482 3.18 -0.64 14.25
C GLU A 482 4.19 0.17 13.44
N ASN A 483 5.04 -0.51 12.67
CA ASN A 483 6.01 0.13 11.79
C ASN A 483 5.31 1.00 10.73
N PHE A 484 4.17 0.55 10.20
CA PHE A 484 3.41 1.35 9.25
C PHE A 484 2.83 2.62 9.88
N ILE A 485 2.31 2.54 11.11
CA ILE A 485 1.85 3.71 11.87
C ILE A 485 3.02 4.69 12.09
N GLU A 486 4.20 4.20 12.45
CA GLU A 486 5.41 5.02 12.57
C GLU A 486 5.76 5.72 11.25
N LEU A 487 5.75 4.98 10.12
CA LEU A 487 5.96 5.56 8.79
C LEU A 487 4.92 6.63 8.46
N ILE A 488 3.63 6.40 8.76
CA ILE A 488 2.56 7.36 8.50
C ILE A 488 2.81 8.65 9.29
N ASN A 489 3.07 8.54 10.59
CA ASN A 489 3.33 9.69 11.45
C ASN A 489 4.57 10.48 11.01
N GLY A 490 5.63 9.79 10.60
CA GLY A 490 6.84 10.43 10.08
C GLY A 490 6.73 11.00 8.66
N SER A 491 5.60 10.78 7.96
CA SER A 491 5.36 11.19 6.56
C SER A 491 4.35 12.32 6.38
N LYS A 492 3.93 12.96 7.47
CA LYS A 492 3.00 14.10 7.45
C LYS A 492 3.68 15.33 6.86
N VAL A 493 3.09 15.89 5.79
CA VAL A 493 3.65 17.05 5.07
C VAL A 493 3.74 18.31 5.94
N LEU A 494 2.85 18.44 6.92
CA LEU A 494 2.83 19.58 7.85
C LEU A 494 3.99 19.52 8.85
N ASP A 495 4.53 18.33 9.12
CA ASP A 495 5.58 18.08 10.12
C ASP A 495 6.98 18.10 9.49
N ARG A 496 7.14 18.77 8.35
CA ARG A 496 8.45 18.92 7.70
C ARG A 496 9.40 19.70 8.59
N ASP A 497 10.63 19.22 8.68
CA ASP A 497 11.67 19.94 9.40
C ASP A 497 11.98 21.30 8.71
N PRO A 498 12.07 22.40 9.47
CA PRO A 498 12.24 23.73 8.91
C PRO A 498 13.60 23.95 8.24
N LYS A 499 14.64 23.14 8.53
CA LYS A 499 15.98 23.28 7.94
C LYS A 499 16.10 22.44 6.67
N THR A 500 15.82 21.14 6.74
CA THR A 500 15.92 20.19 5.63
C THR A 500 14.76 20.31 4.65
N LYS A 501 13.62 20.86 5.09
CA LYS A 501 12.34 20.91 4.37
C LYS A 501 11.77 19.54 3.98
N LYS A 502 12.22 18.47 4.65
CA LYS A 502 11.76 17.09 4.44
C LYS A 502 10.97 16.58 5.65
N THR A 503 10.11 15.60 5.42
CA THR A 503 9.47 14.82 6.48
C THR A 503 10.50 13.88 7.12
N ALA A 504 10.22 13.33 8.30
CA ALA A 504 11.15 12.44 9.00
C ALA A 504 11.51 11.19 8.17
N THR A 505 10.54 10.64 7.44
CA THR A 505 10.75 9.51 6.51
C THR A 505 11.21 9.94 5.12
N GLY A 506 11.13 11.24 4.80
CA GLY A 506 11.23 11.77 3.44
C GLY A 506 10.02 11.53 2.55
N LEU A 507 9.05 10.70 2.96
CA LEU A 507 7.84 10.37 2.19
C LEU A 507 6.69 11.34 2.50
N TYR A 508 5.77 11.49 1.55
CA TYR A 508 4.49 12.19 1.75
C TYR A 508 3.34 11.18 1.82
N PHE A 509 2.57 11.25 2.90
CA PHE A 509 1.44 10.36 3.13
C PHE A 509 0.17 10.79 2.39
N TYR A 510 -0.52 9.81 1.79
CA TYR A 510 -1.84 9.97 1.19
C TYR A 510 -2.73 8.78 1.57
N PHE A 511 -3.93 9.07 2.09
CA PHE A 511 -4.96 8.10 2.39
C PHE A 511 -6.13 8.27 1.41
N LEU A 512 -6.59 7.17 0.82
CA LEU A 512 -7.79 7.15 -0.01
C LEU A 512 -8.92 6.42 0.74
N PRO A 513 -9.98 7.14 1.15
CA PRO A 513 -11.13 6.52 1.80
C PRO A 513 -11.86 5.53 0.88
N ALA A 514 -12.35 4.43 1.45
CA ALA A 514 -13.01 3.37 0.69
C ALA A 514 -14.22 3.90 -0.11
N GLN A 515 -15.04 4.78 0.48
CA GLN A 515 -16.25 5.34 -0.13
C GLN A 515 -15.99 6.16 -1.41
N GLU A 516 -14.75 6.54 -1.70
CA GLU A 516 -14.41 7.34 -2.89
C GLU A 516 -13.98 6.51 -4.10
N ASN A 517 -13.80 5.19 -3.95
CA ASN A 517 -13.27 4.32 -5.00
C ASN A 517 -14.05 3.01 -5.19
N MET A 518 -15.32 2.97 -4.81
CA MET A 518 -16.15 1.79 -5.00
C MET A 518 -16.76 1.77 -6.40
N GLU A 519 -16.44 0.74 -7.18
CA GLU A 519 -16.82 0.59 -8.59
C GLU A 519 -18.34 0.55 -8.80
N GLU A 520 -19.08 -0.15 -7.94
CA GLU A 520 -20.54 -0.24 -7.96
C GLU A 520 -21.25 1.12 -7.87
N PHE A 521 -20.58 2.11 -7.27
CA PHE A 521 -21.09 3.48 -7.09
C PHE A 521 -20.39 4.49 -8.02
N THR A 522 -19.53 4.04 -8.93
CA THR A 522 -18.79 4.91 -9.86
C THR A 522 -19.54 4.99 -11.19
N ASP A 523 -19.82 6.20 -11.66
CA ASP A 523 -20.42 6.44 -12.97
C ASP A 523 -19.40 6.42 -14.12
N ILE A 524 -19.89 6.52 -15.37
CA ILE A 524 -19.07 6.57 -16.59
C ILE A 524 -18.11 7.78 -16.65
N TYR A 525 -18.35 8.82 -15.85
CA TYR A 525 -17.49 10.00 -15.74
C TYR A 525 -16.37 9.80 -14.70
N GLY A 526 -16.31 8.61 -14.09
CA GLY A 526 -15.34 8.22 -13.08
C GLY A 526 -15.64 8.79 -11.69
N TYR A 527 -16.85 9.30 -11.46
CA TYR A 527 -17.25 9.88 -10.18
C TYR A 527 -17.92 8.82 -9.29
N CYS A 528 -17.32 8.54 -8.13
CA CYS A 528 -17.91 7.66 -7.12
C CYS A 528 -18.93 8.44 -6.27
N HIS A 529 -20.20 8.05 -6.37
CA HIS A 529 -21.31 8.72 -5.71
C HIS A 529 -21.38 8.33 -4.22
N THR A 530 -20.90 9.21 -3.36
CA THR A 530 -20.93 9.00 -1.90
C THR A 530 -22.32 9.12 -1.28
N LYS A 531 -23.22 9.83 -1.97
CA LYS A 531 -24.64 9.99 -1.66
C LYS A 531 -25.47 9.54 -2.86
N LYS A 532 -26.71 9.12 -2.61
CA LYS A 532 -27.64 8.78 -3.69
C LYS A 532 -27.72 9.91 -4.73
N PRO A 533 -27.50 9.61 -6.03
CA PRO A 533 -27.64 10.60 -7.08
C PRO A 533 -29.07 11.15 -7.16
N ARG A 534 -29.22 12.44 -7.46
CA ARG A 534 -30.56 13.08 -7.62
C ARG A 534 -31.28 12.62 -8.89
N THR A 535 -30.52 12.21 -9.90
CA THR A 535 -31.00 11.75 -11.19
C THR A 535 -30.78 10.25 -11.33
N LYS A 536 -31.51 9.60 -12.25
CA LYS A 536 -31.22 8.20 -12.62
C LYS A 536 -29.83 8.13 -13.25
N THR A 537 -28.84 7.74 -12.47
CA THR A 537 -27.44 7.61 -12.87
C THR A 537 -27.08 6.13 -12.90
N LEU A 538 -26.38 5.71 -13.95
CA LEU A 538 -25.88 4.35 -14.09
C LEU A 538 -24.42 4.28 -13.64
N ASN A 539 -24.03 3.16 -13.03
CA ASN A 539 -22.64 2.85 -12.73
C ASN A 539 -21.89 2.43 -14.02
N ILE A 540 -20.59 2.17 -13.89
CA ILE A 540 -19.74 1.71 -15.01
C ILE A 540 -20.17 0.37 -15.62
N LEU A 541 -20.98 -0.42 -14.91
CA LEU A 541 -21.54 -1.70 -15.38
C LEU A 541 -22.89 -1.51 -16.09
N GLY A 542 -23.42 -0.29 -16.13
CA GLY A 542 -24.73 0.01 -16.73
C GLY A 542 -25.91 -0.16 -15.78
N GLU A 543 -25.68 -0.39 -14.49
CA GLU A 543 -26.73 -0.63 -13.49
C GLU A 543 -27.09 0.67 -12.75
N PRO A 544 -28.36 0.88 -12.36
CA PRO A 544 -28.78 2.10 -11.67
C PRO A 544 -28.21 2.19 -10.25
N ILE A 545 -27.61 3.33 -9.91
CA ILE A 545 -27.14 3.63 -8.56
C ILE A 545 -28.34 4.05 -7.69
N THR A 546 -28.80 3.17 -6.80
CA THR A 546 -30.00 3.36 -5.97
C THR A 546 -29.71 3.93 -4.57
N MET A 547 -28.47 3.84 -4.11
CA MET A 547 -27.95 4.37 -2.83
C MET A 547 -26.52 4.90 -2.98
N GLY A 548 -26.03 5.66 -2.00
CA GLY A 548 -24.64 6.17 -2.00
C GLY A 548 -23.66 5.21 -1.34
N SER A 549 -22.37 5.30 -1.68
CA SER A 549 -21.33 4.43 -1.10
C SER A 549 -21.19 4.57 0.42
N ILE A 550 -21.43 5.77 0.99
CA ILE A 550 -21.40 5.96 2.46
C ILE A 550 -22.58 5.25 3.11
N GLU A 551 -23.78 5.39 2.55
CA GLU A 551 -25.00 4.75 3.04
C GLU A 551 -24.86 3.22 3.01
N TYR A 552 -24.32 2.68 1.93
CA TYR A 552 -23.98 1.27 1.80
C TYR A 552 -23.00 0.80 2.89
N LEU A 553 -21.87 1.50 3.06
CA LEU A 553 -20.86 1.11 4.05
C LEU A 553 -21.42 1.15 5.47
N ILE A 554 -22.23 2.16 5.82
CA ILE A 554 -22.88 2.27 7.14
C ILE A 554 -23.87 1.10 7.35
N ALA A 555 -24.66 0.74 6.34
CA ALA A 555 -25.58 -0.40 6.45
C ALA A 555 -24.83 -1.73 6.67
N ILE A 556 -23.72 -1.96 5.95
CA ILE A 556 -22.88 -3.15 6.16
C ILE A 556 -22.22 -3.11 7.54
N GLU A 557 -21.74 -1.95 7.97
CA GLU A 557 -21.18 -1.70 9.30
C GLU A 557 -22.17 -2.07 10.42
N GLU A 558 -23.44 -1.65 10.31
CA GLU A 558 -24.50 -1.99 11.26
C GLU A 558 -24.81 -3.50 11.29
N GLN A 559 -24.86 -4.15 10.13
CA GLN A 559 -25.01 -5.61 10.03
C GLN A 559 -23.82 -6.37 10.63
N LYS A 560 -22.60 -5.85 10.45
CA LYS A 560 -21.39 -6.46 11.01
C LYS A 560 -21.32 -6.25 12.52
N LYS A 561 -21.84 -5.12 13.02
CA LYS A 561 -21.99 -4.86 14.45
C LYS A 561 -22.93 -5.87 15.11
N THR A 562 -24.01 -6.31 14.46
CA THR A 562 -24.89 -7.36 15.01
C THR A 562 -24.25 -8.75 14.98
N GLN A 563 -23.26 -8.99 14.09
CA GLN A 563 -22.47 -10.24 14.07
C GLN A 563 -21.40 -10.29 15.17
N GLY A 564 -20.98 -9.13 15.69
CA GLY A 564 -20.06 -8.99 16.82
C GLY A 564 -18.93 -8.00 16.56
N ASP A 565 -18.26 -7.55 17.62
CA ASP A 565 -17.24 -6.50 17.56
C ASP A 565 -16.07 -6.85 16.62
N LYS A 566 -15.68 -8.14 16.55
CA LYS A 566 -14.63 -8.61 15.65
C LYS A 566 -15.00 -8.42 14.18
N ALA A 567 -16.21 -8.81 13.79
CA ALA A 567 -16.70 -8.66 12.43
C ALA A 567 -16.84 -7.17 12.05
N TYR A 568 -17.30 -6.35 12.99
CA TYR A 568 -17.39 -4.89 12.81
C TYR A 568 -16.01 -4.25 12.62
N ASN A 569 -15.03 -4.60 13.46
CA ASN A 569 -13.67 -4.08 13.37
C ASN A 569 -12.99 -4.46 12.05
N GLU A 570 -13.14 -5.71 11.61
CA GLU A 570 -12.57 -6.17 10.34
C GLU A 570 -13.20 -5.46 9.12
N GLN A 571 -14.51 -5.17 9.17
CA GLN A 571 -15.18 -4.39 8.14
C GLN A 571 -14.60 -2.98 8.03
N LEU A 572 -14.42 -2.29 9.17
CA LEU A 572 -13.84 -0.95 9.20
C LEU A 572 -12.38 -0.93 8.73
N ARG A 573 -11.59 -1.96 9.07
CA ARG A 573 -10.20 -2.11 8.59
C ARG A 573 -10.12 -2.41 7.09
N THR A 574 -11.05 -3.19 6.58
CA THR A 574 -11.08 -3.59 5.16
C THR A 574 -11.53 -2.45 4.26
N TYR A 575 -12.56 -1.71 4.69
CA TYR A 575 -13.14 -0.57 3.98
C TYR A 575 -13.10 0.70 4.85
N PRO A 576 -11.90 1.21 5.16
CA PRO A 576 -11.74 2.35 6.05
C PRO A 576 -12.29 3.63 5.41
N ARG A 577 -13.14 4.32 6.16
CA ARG A 577 -13.69 5.63 5.77
C ARG A 577 -12.84 6.79 6.26
N THR A 578 -12.07 6.55 7.32
CA THR A 578 -11.14 7.50 7.93
C THR A 578 -9.80 6.80 8.20
N ILE A 579 -8.77 7.57 8.56
CA ILE A 579 -7.45 7.02 8.88
C ILE A 579 -7.49 6.22 10.17
N GLU A 580 -8.32 6.64 11.12
CA GLU A 580 -8.52 5.97 12.41
C GLU A 580 -9.08 4.57 12.19
N HIS A 581 -10.07 4.41 11.30
CA HIS A 581 -10.57 3.09 10.89
C HIS A 581 -9.45 2.21 10.32
N MET A 582 -8.57 2.78 9.49
CA MET A 582 -7.44 2.06 8.91
C MET A 582 -6.42 1.65 10.00
N MET A 583 -6.17 2.50 11.00
CA MET A 583 -5.18 2.28 12.05
C MET A 583 -5.61 1.30 13.15
N ARG A 584 -6.84 0.82 13.13
CA ARG A 584 -7.31 -0.20 14.08
C ARG A 584 -6.49 -1.49 13.96
N ASP A 585 -6.28 -2.17 15.08
CA ASP A 585 -5.55 -3.42 15.14
C ASP A 585 -6.45 -4.61 14.77
N GLU A 586 -5.85 -5.69 14.29
CA GLU A 586 -6.54 -6.94 13.92
C GLU A 586 -6.88 -7.78 15.15
N SER A 587 -6.31 -7.42 16.31
CA SER A 587 -6.25 -8.28 17.49
C SER A 587 -7.59 -8.96 17.79
N ASN A 588 -7.64 -10.25 17.46
CA ASN A 588 -8.75 -11.13 17.80
C ASN A 588 -8.68 -11.61 19.25
N GLU A 589 -7.65 -11.18 19.99
CA GLU A 589 -7.36 -11.62 21.36
C GLU A 589 -8.02 -10.71 22.41
N CYS A 590 -8.46 -9.51 22.03
CA CYS A 590 -9.13 -8.61 22.97
C CYS A 590 -10.41 -9.25 23.52
N VAL A 591 -10.47 -9.35 24.85
CA VAL A 591 -11.63 -9.86 25.60
C VAL A 591 -12.66 -8.77 25.93
N PHE A 592 -12.33 -7.51 25.68
CA PHE A 592 -13.18 -6.36 25.99
C PHE A 592 -13.88 -5.82 24.73
N ASN A 593 -14.86 -4.93 24.91
CA ASN A 593 -15.59 -4.29 23.83
C ASN A 593 -14.67 -3.32 23.05
N MET A 594 -14.11 -3.80 21.95
CA MET A 594 -13.18 -3.04 21.12
C MET A 594 -13.80 -1.76 20.56
N ASN A 595 -15.11 -1.77 20.27
CA ASN A 595 -15.79 -0.61 19.70
C ASN A 595 -15.79 0.56 20.69
N LYS A 596 -16.16 0.31 21.95
CA LYS A 596 -16.12 1.33 23.01
C LYS A 596 -14.70 1.84 23.27
N LEU A 597 -13.72 0.94 23.27
CA LEU A 597 -12.31 1.31 23.43
C LEU A 597 -11.83 2.24 22.29
N TYR A 598 -12.09 1.88 21.03
CA TYR A 598 -11.72 2.72 19.88
C TYR A 598 -12.46 4.05 19.88
N GLN A 599 -13.77 4.08 20.17
CA GLN A 599 -14.53 5.32 20.30
C GLN A 599 -13.92 6.27 21.33
N GLN A 600 -13.50 5.74 22.48
CA GLN A 600 -12.86 6.53 23.52
C GLN A 600 -11.49 7.06 23.08
N ILE A 601 -10.66 6.23 22.42
CA ILE A 601 -9.36 6.65 21.91
C ILE A 601 -9.53 7.76 20.86
N GLU A 602 -10.44 7.57 19.90
CA GLU A 602 -10.76 8.55 18.86
C GLU A 602 -11.25 9.87 19.46
N TYR A 603 -12.13 9.80 20.47
CA TYR A 603 -12.56 10.98 21.21
C TYR A 603 -11.41 11.67 21.93
N ASN A 604 -10.56 10.91 22.62
CA ASN A 604 -9.41 11.44 23.33
C ASN A 604 -8.38 12.10 22.38
N ASP A 605 -8.19 11.54 21.19
CA ASP A 605 -7.28 12.08 20.17
C ASP A 605 -7.84 13.34 19.50
N SER A 606 -9.17 13.54 19.53
CA SER A 606 -9.82 14.78 19.08
C SER A 606 -9.64 15.97 20.05
N ILE A 607 -9.13 15.72 21.26
CA ILE A 607 -9.00 16.71 22.33
C ILE A 607 -7.51 16.91 22.68
N PRO A 608 -7.03 18.16 22.86
CA PRO A 608 -5.67 18.42 23.32
C PRO A 608 -5.32 17.66 24.62
N VAL A 609 -4.10 17.14 24.72
CA VAL A 609 -3.63 16.31 25.85
C VAL A 609 -3.79 17.06 27.18
N GLU A 610 -3.53 18.36 27.19
CA GLU A 610 -3.59 19.22 28.37
C GLU A 610 -4.99 19.33 28.97
N LYS A 611 -6.04 19.07 28.16
CA LYS A 611 -7.42 19.00 28.64
C LYS A 611 -7.79 17.62 29.20
N ARG A 612 -7.01 16.59 28.93
CA ARG A 612 -7.26 15.21 29.38
C ARG A 612 -6.60 14.92 30.73
N TYR A 613 -5.34 15.31 30.87
CA TYR A 613 -4.58 15.13 32.12
C TYR A 613 -3.38 16.08 32.17
N THR A 614 -2.83 16.26 33.37
CA THR A 614 -1.57 16.95 33.63
C THR A 614 -0.47 15.93 33.97
N THR A 615 0.67 16.03 33.32
CA THR A 615 1.85 15.20 33.62
C THR A 615 2.73 15.86 34.68
N GLY A 616 3.24 15.09 35.64
CA GLY A 616 4.09 15.60 36.72
C GLY A 616 4.57 14.54 37.69
N ASN A 617 5.10 14.98 38.84
CA ASN A 617 5.57 14.11 39.91
C ASN A 617 5.07 14.61 41.28
N PHE A 618 4.97 13.70 42.24
CA PHE A 618 4.69 14.04 43.63
C PHE A 618 6.01 14.22 44.40
N GLU A 619 6.09 15.25 45.25
CA GLU A 619 7.25 15.51 46.10
C GLU A 619 6.86 15.83 47.54
N TRP A 620 7.76 15.50 48.46
CA TRP A 620 7.62 15.83 49.88
C TRP A 620 7.85 17.33 50.12
N THR A 621 7.06 17.98 50.97
CA THR A 621 7.19 19.42 51.25
C THR A 621 8.24 19.72 52.31
N ASN A 622 8.30 18.92 53.37
CA ASN A 622 9.15 19.14 54.55
C ASN A 622 9.93 17.88 54.92
N GLY A 623 10.60 17.27 53.94
CA GLY A 623 11.40 16.05 54.13
C GLY A 623 10.58 14.76 54.12
N LEU A 624 11.24 13.64 54.38
CA LEU A 624 10.66 12.29 54.24
C LEU A 624 9.37 12.13 55.07
N ASP A 625 8.33 11.55 54.48
CA ASP A 625 7.05 11.25 55.14
C ASP A 625 6.29 12.48 55.70
N SER A 626 6.57 13.67 55.17
CA SER A 626 5.81 14.91 55.42
C SER A 626 4.58 15.02 54.51
N ASP A 627 3.98 16.20 54.38
CA ASP A 627 2.92 16.40 53.39
C ASP A 627 3.50 16.34 51.96
N VAL A 628 2.67 15.93 51.02
CA VAL A 628 3.05 15.79 49.62
C VAL A 628 2.36 16.86 48.79
N GLU A 629 3.04 17.36 47.76
CA GLU A 629 2.44 18.19 46.71
C GLU A 629 2.77 17.65 45.32
N PHE A 630 1.90 17.95 44.36
CA PHE A 630 2.07 17.57 42.96
C PHE A 630 2.67 18.73 42.17
N PHE A 631 3.76 18.45 41.46
CA PHE A 631 4.46 19.41 40.61
C PHE A 631 4.30 19.04 39.14
N PRO A 632 3.59 19.86 38.34
CA PRO A 632 3.49 19.66 36.89
C PRO A 632 4.88 19.67 36.24
N ASN A 633 5.17 18.65 35.46
CA ASN A 633 6.42 18.50 34.71
C ASN A 633 6.15 17.63 33.47
N PRO A 634 6.40 18.12 32.24
CA PRO A 634 6.23 17.32 31.02
C PRO A 634 7.04 16.01 31.00
N ASN A 635 8.16 15.96 31.74
CA ASN A 635 8.99 14.76 31.91
C ASN A 635 8.63 13.95 33.17
N GLY A 636 7.47 14.26 33.78
CA GLY A 636 6.95 13.54 34.93
C GLY A 636 6.50 12.12 34.60
N ARG A 637 6.33 11.30 35.64
CA ARG A 637 5.94 9.89 35.52
C ARG A 637 4.47 9.63 35.77
N PHE A 638 3.75 10.60 36.35
CA PHE A 638 2.32 10.51 36.60
C PHE A 638 1.52 11.33 35.61
N ASN A 639 0.44 10.74 35.09
CA ASN A 639 -0.62 11.43 34.39
C ASN A 639 -1.83 11.57 35.33
N ILE A 640 -2.21 12.81 35.65
CA ILE A 640 -3.28 13.13 36.61
C ILE A 640 -4.44 13.80 35.90
N SER A 641 -5.60 13.17 35.87
CA SER A 641 -6.83 13.74 35.26
C SER A 641 -7.75 14.41 36.29
N TRP A 642 -7.56 14.12 37.57
CA TRP A 642 -8.23 14.79 38.68
C TRP A 642 -7.38 14.66 39.94
N MET A 643 -7.32 15.72 40.75
CA MET A 643 -6.71 15.73 42.08
C MET A 643 -7.45 16.70 43.01
N PRO A 644 -7.40 16.50 44.34
CA PRO A 644 -8.04 17.42 45.27
C PRO A 644 -7.56 18.87 45.12
N SER A 645 -8.48 19.82 44.98
CA SER A 645 -8.14 21.20 44.64
C SER A 645 -9.00 22.23 45.38
N VAL A 646 -8.60 23.50 45.28
CA VAL A 646 -9.44 24.61 45.78
C VAL A 646 -10.64 24.83 44.86
N ALA A 647 -10.48 24.58 43.55
CA ALA A 647 -11.49 24.86 42.54
C ALA A 647 -12.77 24.02 42.70
N ASP A 648 -12.63 22.78 43.18
CA ASP A 648 -13.75 21.87 43.45
C ASP A 648 -14.06 21.71 44.94
N GLY A 649 -13.43 22.53 45.81
CA GLY A 649 -13.64 22.53 47.26
C GLY A 649 -13.09 21.30 47.99
N THR A 650 -12.31 20.46 47.32
CA THR A 650 -11.82 19.19 47.89
C THR A 650 -10.42 19.26 48.49
N ARG A 651 -9.78 20.45 48.53
CA ARG A 651 -8.39 20.64 49.00
C ARG A 651 -8.08 20.03 50.37
N LEU A 652 -9.06 20.00 51.28
CA LEU A 652 -8.93 19.41 52.62
C LEU A 652 -8.74 17.89 52.60
N LEU A 653 -9.07 17.23 51.48
CA LEU A 653 -8.84 15.81 51.30
C LEU A 653 -7.38 15.50 50.96
N ALA A 654 -6.59 16.45 50.48
CA ALA A 654 -5.18 16.23 50.22
C ALA A 654 -4.40 16.00 51.52
N ASN A 655 -3.50 15.02 51.54
CA ASN A 655 -2.71 14.57 52.68
C ASN A 655 -3.55 14.17 53.92
N ASN A 656 -4.82 13.80 53.74
CA ASN A 656 -5.70 13.40 54.85
C ASN A 656 -5.31 12.01 55.40
N VAL A 657 -4.32 12.00 56.30
CA VAL A 657 -3.66 10.82 56.84
C VAL A 657 -3.59 10.93 58.37
N LYS A 658 -3.88 9.82 59.05
CA LYS A 658 -3.72 9.73 60.51
C LYS A 658 -2.46 8.97 60.86
N GLN A 659 -1.61 9.57 61.69
CA GLN A 659 -0.47 8.89 62.30
C GLN A 659 -0.82 8.39 63.71
N VAL A 660 -0.48 7.14 64.01
CA VAL A 660 -0.61 6.54 65.36
C VAL A 660 0.70 5.80 65.66
N GLY A 661 1.52 6.39 66.53
CA GLY A 661 2.92 5.95 66.70
C GLY A 661 3.68 6.06 65.37
N ASP A 662 4.40 5.02 65.00
CA ASP A 662 5.17 4.96 63.74
C ASP A 662 4.34 4.47 62.53
N LYS A 663 3.01 4.40 62.66
CA LYS A 663 2.12 3.87 61.61
C LYS A 663 1.22 4.95 61.04
N PHE A 664 1.08 4.95 59.71
CA PHE A 664 0.22 5.84 58.96
C PHE A 664 -1.03 5.11 58.45
N TYR A 665 -2.17 5.79 58.47
CA TYR A 665 -3.47 5.26 58.04
C TYR A 665 -4.21 6.23 57.10
N PRO A 666 -4.77 5.74 55.99
CA PRO A 666 -5.56 6.56 55.08
C PRO A 666 -6.92 6.93 55.71
N LEU A 667 -7.28 8.21 55.69
CA LEU A 667 -8.59 8.68 56.13
C LEU A 667 -9.61 8.73 54.97
N ASN A 668 -9.16 8.94 53.73
CA ASN A 668 -10.01 9.00 52.54
C ASN A 668 -10.30 7.61 51.95
N LYS A 669 -10.87 6.71 52.76
CA LYS A 669 -11.09 5.33 52.33
C LYS A 669 -12.07 5.18 51.16
N ASN A 670 -12.95 6.15 50.92
CA ASN A 670 -13.96 6.11 49.86
C ASN A 670 -13.78 7.25 48.84
N LEU A 671 -12.57 7.80 48.70
CA LEU A 671 -12.27 8.83 47.70
C LEU A 671 -11.67 8.21 46.44
N VAL A 672 -10.43 7.71 46.56
CA VAL A 672 -9.70 7.02 45.48
C VAL A 672 -9.35 5.61 45.95
N LYS A 673 -9.37 4.66 45.04
CA LYS A 673 -8.79 3.34 45.23
C LYS A 673 -7.66 3.15 44.24
N PHE A 674 -6.50 2.76 44.76
CA PHE A 674 -5.33 2.50 43.93
C PHE A 674 -5.15 1.01 43.66
N GLY A 675 -4.67 0.69 42.48
CA GLY A 675 -4.24 -0.64 42.07
C GLY A 675 -2.80 -0.59 41.57
N ASN A 676 -2.02 -1.63 41.85
CA ASN A 676 -0.61 -1.65 41.54
C ASN A 676 -0.10 -3.02 41.12
N ASP A 677 0.64 -3.01 40.00
CA ASP A 677 1.41 -4.14 39.49
C ASP A 677 2.91 -3.82 39.64
N PRO A 678 3.59 -4.36 40.68
CA PRO A 678 5.00 -4.10 40.95
C PRO A 678 5.96 -4.87 40.02
N PHE A 679 6.93 -4.14 39.45
CA PHE A 679 7.95 -4.68 38.52
C PHE A 679 9.29 -5.00 39.20
N SER A 680 10.26 -5.55 38.43
CA SER A 680 11.63 -5.71 38.93
C SER A 680 12.79 -5.64 37.94
N LEU A 681 13.90 -5.15 38.48
CA LEU A 681 15.29 -5.10 38.03
C LEU A 681 15.86 -6.40 37.44
N LYS A 682 15.56 -7.53 38.08
CA LYS A 682 16.40 -8.75 38.02
C LYS A 682 16.19 -9.66 36.79
N SER A 683 15.46 -9.25 35.74
CA SER A 683 15.24 -10.11 34.55
C SER A 683 16.21 -9.80 33.40
N THR A 684 17.04 -10.80 33.03
CA THR A 684 18.24 -10.71 32.18
C THR A 684 17.99 -10.68 30.66
N HIS A 685 16.80 -10.29 30.19
CA HIS A 685 16.51 -10.18 28.76
C HIS A 685 15.88 -8.82 28.45
N GLY A 686 16.49 -8.07 27.52
CA GLY A 686 16.39 -6.61 27.32
C GLY A 686 15.02 -5.99 26.96
N LYS A 687 13.90 -6.61 27.32
CA LYS A 687 12.54 -6.04 27.32
C LYS A 687 11.75 -6.48 28.57
N GLY A 688 12.23 -6.12 29.77
CA GLY A 688 11.45 -6.35 31.02
C GLY A 688 10.19 -5.46 31.12
N SER A 689 9.20 -5.89 31.93
CA SER A 689 7.91 -5.19 32.10
C SER A 689 8.06 -3.85 32.86
N LYS A 690 7.08 -2.96 32.70
CA LYS A 690 7.03 -1.64 33.34
C LYS A 690 6.29 -1.74 34.68
N ALA A 691 6.45 -0.74 35.54
CA ALA A 691 5.62 -0.64 36.73
C ALA A 691 4.26 -0.03 36.38
N GLY A 692 3.16 -0.69 36.77
CA GLY A 692 1.80 -0.21 36.59
C GLY A 692 1.19 0.31 37.89
N PHE A 693 0.62 1.52 37.88
CA PHE A 693 -0.12 2.07 39.01
C PHE A 693 -1.26 2.98 38.55
N HIS A 694 -2.47 2.72 39.04
CA HIS A 694 -3.68 3.44 38.65
C HIS A 694 -4.54 3.82 39.85
N GLY A 695 -5.20 4.98 39.75
CA GLY A 695 -6.15 5.47 40.74
C GLY A 695 -7.54 5.67 40.13
N VAL A 696 -8.56 5.15 40.80
CA VAL A 696 -9.96 5.31 40.40
C VAL A 696 -10.75 5.95 41.52
N THR A 697 -11.47 7.01 41.19
CA THR A 697 -12.42 7.64 42.10
C THR A 697 -13.66 6.77 42.28
N VAL A 698 -14.07 6.62 43.53
CA VAL A 698 -15.36 6.00 43.90
C VAL A 698 -16.38 7.11 44.19
N MET A 699 -17.66 6.75 44.21
CA MET A 699 -18.72 7.68 44.57
C MET A 699 -18.45 8.27 45.97
N PHE A 700 -18.15 9.57 46.01
CA PHE A 700 -17.82 10.28 47.24
C PHE A 700 -19.09 10.90 47.85
N PRO A 701 -19.52 10.48 49.06
CA PRO A 701 -20.81 10.91 49.63
C PRO A 701 -20.92 12.42 49.93
N GLU A 702 -19.80 13.11 50.13
CA GLU A 702 -19.76 14.50 50.59
C GLU A 702 -19.68 15.52 49.43
N GLY A 703 -19.66 15.06 48.17
CA GLY A 703 -19.64 15.92 46.97
C GLY A 703 -18.27 16.49 46.58
N GLY A 704 -18.17 17.13 45.42
CA GLY A 704 -16.97 17.81 44.92
C GLY A 704 -16.02 16.95 44.06
N ALA A 705 -15.74 15.71 44.46
CA ALA A 705 -14.91 14.78 43.67
C ALA A 705 -15.71 14.09 42.53
N PRO A 706 -15.10 13.83 41.36
CA PRO A 706 -15.75 13.09 40.28
C PRO A 706 -16.04 11.65 40.73
N SER A 707 -17.15 11.09 40.24
CA SER A 707 -17.53 9.71 40.53
C SER A 707 -17.16 8.81 39.35
N ASN A 708 -16.59 7.64 39.64
CA ASN A 708 -16.25 6.62 38.64
C ASN A 708 -15.34 7.16 37.51
N LYS A 709 -14.31 7.91 37.88
CA LYS A 709 -13.28 8.44 36.96
C LYS A 709 -11.91 7.87 37.29
N PHE A 710 -11.17 7.44 36.27
CA PHE A 710 -9.73 7.16 36.38
C PHE A 710 -8.98 8.48 36.56
N CYS A 711 -8.40 8.71 37.74
CA CYS A 711 -7.76 9.97 38.11
C CYS A 711 -6.23 9.96 38.04
N VAL A 712 -5.60 8.77 38.10
CA VAL A 712 -4.14 8.60 38.06
C VAL A 712 -3.75 7.45 37.15
N GLU A 713 -2.76 7.66 36.29
CA GLU A 713 -2.02 6.65 35.54
C GLU A 713 -0.52 6.85 35.75
N TYR A 714 0.19 5.76 36.03
CA TYR A 714 1.64 5.67 36.07
C TYR A 714 2.04 4.39 35.34
N ILE A 715 2.76 4.53 34.23
CA ILE A 715 3.28 3.42 33.43
C ILE A 715 4.72 3.77 33.05
N ALA A 716 5.66 3.46 33.94
CA ALA A 716 7.06 3.82 33.76
C ALA A 716 7.99 2.73 34.27
N ARG A 717 9.25 2.76 33.82
CA ARG A 717 10.32 1.90 34.31
C ARG A 717 11.47 2.75 34.84
N PRO A 718 11.44 3.16 36.12
CA PRO A 718 12.56 3.85 36.73
C PRO A 718 13.84 3.02 36.71
N SER A 719 14.98 3.68 36.81
CA SER A 719 16.30 3.04 36.88
C SER A 719 16.49 2.21 38.15
N ASP A 720 15.72 2.50 39.21
CA ASP A 720 15.74 1.83 40.50
C ASP A 720 14.31 1.56 40.99
N GLU A 721 14.06 0.36 41.51
CA GLU A 721 12.77 -0.04 42.09
C GLU A 721 12.36 0.85 43.27
N THR A 722 13.33 1.37 44.04
CA THR A 722 13.06 2.23 45.20
C THR A 722 12.45 3.58 44.80
N ILE A 723 12.81 4.12 43.64
CA ILE A 723 12.20 5.35 43.09
C ILE A 723 10.70 5.13 42.88
N PHE A 724 10.34 3.97 42.30
CA PHE A 724 8.94 3.61 42.12
C PHE A 724 8.21 3.45 43.46
N PHE A 725 8.85 2.82 44.45
CA PHE A 725 8.23 2.64 45.77
C PHE A 725 7.95 3.99 46.45
N GLU A 726 8.88 4.95 46.37
CA GLU A 726 8.67 6.30 46.89
C GLU A 726 7.58 7.05 46.11
N ASP A 727 7.57 6.96 44.78
CA ASP A 727 6.53 7.56 43.94
C ASP A 727 5.13 7.07 44.33
N VAL A 728 4.98 5.75 44.55
CA VAL A 728 3.72 5.15 45.02
C VAL A 728 3.33 5.67 46.41
N ILE A 729 4.25 5.68 47.37
CA ILE A 729 3.99 6.16 48.74
C ILE A 729 3.55 7.64 48.73
N LYS A 730 4.26 8.50 47.98
CA LYS A 730 3.90 9.91 47.86
C LYS A 730 2.50 10.09 47.28
N CYS A 731 2.17 9.36 46.21
CA CYS A 731 0.84 9.45 45.61
C CYS A 731 -0.28 8.99 46.56
N ILE A 732 -0.16 7.80 47.17
CA ILE A 732 -1.22 7.30 48.08
C ILE A 732 -1.38 8.19 49.33
N ARG A 733 -0.29 8.81 49.79
CA ARG A 733 -0.28 9.78 50.88
C ARG A 733 -0.97 11.07 50.50
N PHE A 734 -0.63 11.65 49.34
CA PHE A 734 -1.29 12.85 48.82
C PHE A 734 -2.81 12.68 48.74
N TYR A 735 -3.29 11.54 48.23
CA TYR A 735 -4.73 11.26 48.16
C TYR A 735 -5.32 10.74 49.48
N GLY A 736 -4.50 10.46 50.51
CA GLY A 736 -4.93 9.88 51.78
C GLY A 736 -5.71 8.56 51.63
N SER A 737 -5.41 7.77 50.59
CA SER A 737 -6.30 6.73 50.05
C SER A 737 -5.62 5.35 49.97
N PRO A 738 -6.36 4.24 50.16
CA PRO A 738 -5.78 2.89 50.21
C PRO A 738 -5.44 2.31 48.83
N ILE A 739 -4.52 1.32 48.83
CA ILE A 739 -3.98 0.66 47.63
C ILE A 739 -4.12 -0.86 47.70
N LEU A 740 -4.46 -1.49 46.57
CA LEU A 740 -4.41 -2.93 46.36
C LEU A 740 -3.20 -3.28 45.47
N VAL A 741 -2.21 -3.93 46.08
CA VAL A 741 -0.95 -4.31 45.42
C VAL A 741 -0.98 -5.81 45.10
N GLU A 742 -0.53 -6.19 43.90
CA GLU A 742 -0.31 -7.61 43.59
C GLU A 742 0.83 -8.19 44.46
N SER A 743 0.53 -9.26 45.20
CA SER A 743 1.45 -9.82 46.20
C SER A 743 2.44 -10.85 45.63
N ASN A 744 2.46 -11.07 44.32
CA ASN A 744 3.46 -11.95 43.67
C ASN A 744 4.89 -11.38 43.83
N ARG A 745 5.02 -10.05 43.92
CA ARG A 745 6.27 -9.34 44.24
C ARG A 745 6.07 -8.50 45.51
N ILE A 746 6.55 -9.02 46.64
CA ILE A 746 6.27 -8.44 47.96
C ILE A 746 7.16 -7.23 48.32
N ASP A 747 8.14 -6.87 47.49
CA ASP A 747 9.16 -5.87 47.82
C ASP A 747 8.56 -4.49 48.12
N LEU A 748 7.59 -4.03 47.33
CA LEU A 748 6.83 -2.81 47.63
C LEU A 748 6.08 -2.91 48.95
N LEU A 749 5.41 -4.03 49.22
CA LEU A 749 4.65 -4.24 50.46
C LEU A 749 5.56 -4.27 51.70
N ARG A 750 6.76 -4.85 51.56
CA ARG A 750 7.81 -4.82 52.60
C ARG A 750 8.28 -3.39 52.84
N HIS A 751 8.56 -2.63 51.77
CA HIS A 751 8.96 -1.23 51.87
C HIS A 751 7.90 -0.39 52.57
N MET A 752 6.63 -0.51 52.15
CA MET A 752 5.49 0.15 52.80
C MET A 752 5.37 -0.21 54.27
N ARG A 753 5.53 -1.49 54.65
CA ARG A 753 5.47 -1.91 56.05
C ARG A 753 6.59 -1.28 56.87
N ASN A 754 7.83 -1.35 56.38
CA ASN A 754 9.00 -0.82 57.09
C ASN A 754 8.94 0.70 57.27
N ARG A 755 8.27 1.40 56.34
CA ARG A 755 7.99 2.85 56.40
C ARG A 755 6.73 3.22 57.17
N GLY A 756 6.03 2.26 57.80
CA GLY A 756 4.81 2.53 58.59
C GLY A 756 3.51 2.63 57.78
N TYR A 757 3.55 2.47 56.46
CA TYR A 757 2.40 2.58 55.54
C TYR A 757 1.60 1.28 55.37
N ARG A 758 1.82 0.26 56.22
CA ARG A 758 1.04 -0.98 56.18
C ARG A 758 -0.47 -0.73 56.23
N GLY A 759 -0.92 0.32 56.92
CA GLY A 759 -2.34 0.72 57.02
C GLY A 759 -2.98 1.12 55.68
N PHE A 760 -2.19 1.46 54.66
CA PHE A 760 -2.66 1.79 53.32
C PHE A 760 -2.88 0.56 52.43
N ALA A 761 -2.12 -0.52 52.65
CA ALA A 761 -2.23 -1.74 51.86
C ALA A 761 -3.50 -2.53 52.23
N LEU A 762 -4.38 -2.73 51.25
CA LEU A 762 -5.56 -3.56 51.40
C LEU A 762 -5.17 -5.04 51.53
N ASN A 763 -5.95 -5.77 52.31
CA ASN A 763 -5.84 -7.23 52.37
C ASN A 763 -6.53 -7.87 51.17
N ARG A 764 -6.26 -9.15 50.97
CA ARG A 764 -6.94 -10.00 50.00
C ARG A 764 -8.45 -9.80 50.02
N LEU A 765 -9.02 -9.60 48.85
CA LEU A 765 -10.46 -9.44 48.66
C LEU A 765 -11.18 -10.80 48.73
N ASP A 766 -10.54 -11.86 48.22
CA ASP A 766 -11.12 -13.21 48.07
C ASP A 766 -11.25 -14.01 49.37
N ARG A 767 -10.57 -13.60 50.44
CA ARG A 767 -10.54 -14.34 51.71
C ARG A 767 -10.94 -13.47 52.89
N ALA A 768 -11.73 -14.05 53.78
CA ALA A 768 -12.09 -13.41 55.04
C ALA A 768 -10.83 -13.19 55.92
N PRO A 769 -10.76 -12.10 56.71
CA PRO A 769 -9.56 -11.76 57.50
C PRO A 769 -9.06 -12.86 58.46
N ASN A 770 -9.97 -13.71 58.95
CA ASN A 770 -9.65 -14.84 59.82
C ASN A 770 -9.02 -16.03 59.11
N LYS A 771 -9.09 -16.10 57.77
CA LYS A 771 -8.52 -17.16 56.92
C LYS A 771 -7.22 -16.75 56.23
N LEU A 772 -6.69 -15.56 56.54
CA LEU A 772 -5.42 -15.08 56.02
C LEU A 772 -4.26 -15.72 56.78
N THR A 773 -3.21 -16.08 56.06
CA THR A 773 -1.91 -16.49 56.63
C THR A 773 -1.23 -15.33 57.35
N ASP A 774 -0.25 -15.63 58.20
CA ASP A 774 0.43 -14.59 58.97
C ASP A 774 1.18 -13.60 58.08
N ASN A 775 1.80 -14.06 56.97
CA ASN A 775 2.41 -13.19 55.97
C ASN A 775 1.38 -12.29 55.26
N GLU A 776 0.21 -12.82 54.90
CA GLU A 776 -0.86 -12.03 54.26
C GLU A 776 -1.42 -10.97 55.22
N LYS A 777 -1.49 -11.27 56.53
CA LYS A 777 -1.85 -10.28 57.55
C LYS A 777 -0.75 -9.26 57.75
N GLU A 778 0.51 -9.68 57.74
CA GLU A 778 1.66 -8.83 57.99
C GLU A 778 1.87 -7.78 56.89
N TYR A 779 1.75 -8.16 55.61
CA TYR A 779 2.06 -7.29 54.48
C TYR A 779 0.82 -6.80 53.70
N GLY A 780 -0.25 -7.59 53.63
CA GLY A 780 -1.41 -7.30 52.78
C GLY A 780 -1.21 -7.75 51.33
N GLY A 781 -1.97 -7.16 50.40
CA GLY A 781 -1.91 -7.42 48.97
C GLY A 781 -2.89 -8.49 48.47
N GLN A 782 -2.90 -8.69 47.15
CA GLN A 782 -3.77 -9.63 46.44
C GLN A 782 -2.94 -10.61 45.61
N VAL A 783 -3.19 -11.91 45.76
CA VAL A 783 -2.61 -12.93 44.86
C VAL A 783 -3.49 -13.05 43.61
N MET A 784 -2.86 -12.97 42.44
CA MET A 784 -3.51 -12.99 41.12
C MET A 784 -3.29 -14.29 40.33
N SER A 785 -2.69 -15.32 40.94
CA SER A 785 -2.40 -16.59 40.24
C SER A 785 -3.61 -17.52 40.07
N GLY A 786 -4.69 -17.35 40.84
CA GLY A 786 -5.88 -18.20 40.76
C GLY A 786 -6.82 -17.83 39.60
N LYS A 787 -7.40 -18.85 38.95
CA LYS A 787 -8.30 -18.66 37.79
C LYS A 787 -9.50 -17.76 38.12
N ASP A 788 -10.19 -18.01 39.24
CA ASP A 788 -11.35 -17.20 39.66
C ASP A 788 -11.00 -15.71 39.88
N MET A 789 -9.79 -15.43 40.36
CA MET A 789 -9.32 -14.05 40.55
C MET A 789 -9.03 -13.36 39.22
N LEU A 790 -8.51 -14.10 38.24
CA LEU A 790 -8.29 -13.59 36.89
C LEU A 790 -9.59 -13.32 36.18
N ASP A 791 -10.55 -14.25 36.25
CA ASP A 791 -11.87 -14.06 35.69
C ASP A 791 -12.57 -12.87 36.37
N SER A 792 -12.41 -12.71 37.68
CA SER A 792 -12.95 -11.56 38.41
C SER A 792 -12.33 -10.23 37.99
N HIS A 793 -11.02 -10.19 37.79
CA HIS A 793 -10.29 -9.01 37.31
C HIS A 793 -10.73 -8.62 35.90
N MET A 794 -10.78 -9.59 34.99
CA MET A 794 -11.27 -9.40 33.62
C MET A 794 -12.72 -8.91 33.59
N ASN A 795 -13.61 -9.58 34.32
CA ASN A 795 -15.02 -9.20 34.38
C ASN A 795 -15.21 -7.78 34.96
N THR A 796 -14.33 -7.38 35.88
CA THR A 796 -14.38 -6.03 36.46
C THR A 796 -14.00 -4.96 35.45
N ILE A 797 -12.94 -5.17 34.65
CA ILE A 797 -12.56 -4.28 33.55
C ILE A 797 -13.63 -4.29 32.46
N GLY A 798 -14.11 -5.45 32.05
CA GLY A 798 -15.17 -5.58 31.03
C GLY A 798 -16.44 -4.83 31.43
N ALA A 799 -16.88 -4.99 32.68
CA ALA A 799 -18.02 -4.24 33.21
C ALA A 799 -17.76 -2.73 33.27
N TRP A 800 -16.52 -2.30 33.52
CA TRP A 800 -16.15 -0.88 33.47
C TRP A 800 -16.21 -0.33 32.04
N VAL A 801 -15.63 -1.05 31.08
CA VAL A 801 -15.67 -0.68 29.66
C VAL A 801 -17.11 -0.53 29.19
N GLU A 802 -17.98 -1.47 29.54
CA GLU A 802 -19.40 -1.39 29.16
C GLU A 802 -20.12 -0.19 29.76
N LYS A 803 -19.78 0.20 30.99
CA LYS A 803 -20.49 1.27 31.71
C LYS A 803 -19.95 2.66 31.43
N TYR A 804 -18.62 2.83 31.37
CA TYR A 804 -17.97 4.14 31.50
C TYR A 804 -17.00 4.49 30.37
N VAL A 805 -16.82 3.61 29.37
CA VAL A 805 -15.91 3.85 28.24
C VAL A 805 -16.70 3.93 26.93
N GLY A 806 -16.32 4.86 26.05
CA GLY A 806 -16.99 5.07 24.78
C GLY A 806 -18.42 5.62 24.92
N VAL A 807 -19.16 5.62 23.82
CA VAL A 807 -20.53 6.16 23.79
C VAL A 807 -21.48 5.24 24.58
N SER A 808 -22.28 5.83 25.46
CA SER A 808 -23.29 5.11 26.22
C SER A 808 -24.40 4.60 25.30
N THR A 809 -24.63 3.29 25.36
CA THR A 809 -25.73 2.60 24.69
C THR A 809 -26.82 2.12 25.64
N ASN A 810 -26.59 2.25 26.96
CA ASN A 810 -27.54 1.84 28.00
C ASN A 810 -27.81 3.02 28.94
N PRO A 811 -29.05 3.60 28.92
CA PRO A 811 -29.40 4.73 29.77
C PRO A 811 -29.39 4.41 31.27
N GLU A 812 -29.32 3.14 31.69
CA GLU A 812 -29.23 2.76 33.11
C GLU A 812 -27.93 3.23 33.78
N PHE A 813 -26.83 3.38 33.02
CA PHE A 813 -25.52 3.72 33.59
C PHE A 813 -25.13 5.17 33.31
N ARG A 814 -25.40 5.65 32.10
CA ARG A 814 -25.10 7.00 31.61
C ARG A 814 -26.14 7.40 30.55
N PRO A 815 -26.58 8.67 30.47
CA PRO A 815 -27.40 9.18 29.39
C PRO A 815 -27.03 8.64 28.00
N LEU A 816 -28.04 8.22 27.23
CA LEU A 816 -27.82 7.66 25.89
C LEU A 816 -27.07 8.66 25.01
N GLY A 817 -25.99 8.21 24.36
CA GLY A 817 -25.14 9.07 23.51
C GLY A 817 -24.03 9.83 24.25
N GLU A 818 -23.97 9.77 25.58
CA GLU A 818 -22.90 10.40 26.36
C GLU A 818 -21.55 9.66 26.17
N MET A 819 -20.47 10.41 25.94
CA MET A 819 -19.11 9.87 25.83
C MET A 819 -18.52 9.53 27.21
N GLY A 820 -17.70 8.48 27.26
CA GLY A 820 -17.02 8.05 28.49
C GLY A 820 -15.91 9.00 28.93
N ASP A 821 -15.53 8.91 30.21
CA ASP A 821 -14.49 9.72 30.83
C ASP A 821 -13.29 8.85 31.24
N MET A 822 -12.58 8.35 30.23
CA MET A 822 -11.33 7.60 30.38
C MET A 822 -10.22 8.30 29.60
N PRO A 823 -9.42 9.19 30.23
CA PRO A 823 -8.51 10.10 29.53
C PRO A 823 -7.19 9.44 29.07
N PHE A 824 -6.90 8.23 29.55
CA PHE A 824 -5.60 7.59 29.44
C PHE A 824 -5.52 6.61 28.26
N ASN A 825 -4.96 7.07 27.14
CA ASN A 825 -4.86 6.26 25.91
C ASN A 825 -3.91 5.07 26.04
N GLU A 826 -2.86 5.15 26.85
CA GLU A 826 -1.92 4.04 27.01
C GLU A 826 -2.61 2.84 27.69
N THR A 827 -3.39 3.09 28.75
CA THR A 827 -4.25 2.07 29.35
C THR A 827 -5.31 1.52 28.37
N LEU A 828 -5.97 2.37 27.58
CA LEU A 828 -6.97 1.91 26.60
C LEU A 828 -6.34 1.01 25.51
N LYS A 829 -5.14 1.34 25.04
CA LYS A 829 -4.38 0.52 24.09
C LYS A 829 -3.92 -0.79 24.70
N ASP A 830 -3.54 -0.80 25.98
CA ASP A 830 -3.17 -2.01 26.70
C ASP A 830 -4.38 -2.95 26.84
N TRP A 831 -5.55 -2.41 27.20
CA TRP A 831 -6.83 -3.15 27.22
C TRP A 831 -7.19 -3.73 25.84
N LEU A 832 -6.98 -2.98 24.76
CA LEU A 832 -7.21 -3.46 23.38
C LEU A 832 -6.34 -4.66 23.00
N LYS A 833 -5.12 -4.73 23.54
CA LYS A 833 -4.16 -5.80 23.24
C LYS A 833 -4.20 -6.95 24.26
N PHE A 834 -4.90 -6.78 25.37
CA PHE A 834 -4.86 -7.70 26.50
C PHE A 834 -5.25 -9.12 26.10
N ASN A 835 -4.32 -10.04 26.32
CA ASN A 835 -4.53 -11.48 26.19
C ASN A 835 -4.42 -12.14 27.58
N PRO A 836 -5.49 -12.80 28.08
CA PRO A 836 -5.50 -13.48 29.38
C PRO A 836 -4.39 -14.54 29.56
N ASP A 837 -3.94 -15.17 28.47
CA ASP A 837 -2.91 -16.21 28.51
C ASP A 837 -1.49 -15.63 28.60
N LYS A 838 -1.28 -14.35 28.22
CA LYS A 838 0.04 -13.69 28.12
C LYS A 838 0.12 -12.38 28.90
N ARG A 839 -0.25 -12.46 30.19
CA ARG A 839 -0.46 -11.34 31.14
C ARG A 839 0.76 -10.43 31.38
N THR A 840 1.96 -11.00 31.36
CA THR A 840 3.21 -10.34 31.80
C THR A 840 3.59 -9.10 30.98
N ASN A 841 2.97 -8.90 29.81
CA ASN A 841 3.22 -7.75 28.95
C ASN A 841 2.21 -6.60 29.13
N PHE A 842 1.23 -6.74 30.04
CA PHE A 842 0.06 -5.86 30.15
C PHE A 842 -0.05 -5.19 31.53
N ASP A 843 1.02 -4.51 31.94
CA ASP A 843 1.15 -3.92 33.29
C ASP A 843 0.00 -2.94 33.60
N ALA A 844 -0.45 -2.18 32.60
CA ALA A 844 -1.54 -1.21 32.76
C ALA A 844 -2.90 -1.90 32.96
N THR A 845 -3.15 -3.00 32.26
CA THR A 845 -4.36 -3.81 32.44
C THR A 845 -4.43 -4.40 33.85
N ILE A 846 -3.31 -4.94 34.35
CA ILE A 846 -3.27 -5.55 35.69
C ILE A 846 -3.53 -4.50 36.77
N SER A 847 -2.76 -3.41 36.78
CA SER A 847 -2.86 -2.34 37.78
C SER A 847 -4.21 -1.61 37.76
N SER A 848 -4.75 -1.29 36.57
CA SER A 848 -6.09 -0.69 36.45
C SER A 848 -7.22 -1.61 36.93
N GLY A 849 -7.17 -2.91 36.62
CA GLY A 849 -8.16 -3.86 37.11
C GLY A 849 -8.09 -4.07 38.63
N LEU A 850 -6.89 -4.06 39.24
CA LEU A 850 -6.74 -4.08 40.69
C LEU A 850 -7.37 -2.85 41.35
N ALA A 851 -7.23 -1.66 40.74
CA ALA A 851 -7.86 -0.43 41.23
C ALA A 851 -9.39 -0.54 41.20
N LEU A 852 -9.94 -1.08 40.12
CA LEU A 852 -11.38 -1.31 39.99
C LEU A 852 -11.91 -2.38 40.96
N MET A 853 -11.15 -3.46 41.18
CA MET A 853 -11.50 -4.48 42.18
C MET A 853 -11.50 -3.89 43.60
N ALA A 854 -10.54 -3.01 43.91
CA ALA A 854 -10.48 -2.28 45.17
C ALA A 854 -11.68 -1.34 45.40
N CYS A 855 -12.30 -0.84 44.33
CA CYS A 855 -13.57 -0.11 44.39
C CYS A 855 -14.75 -1.02 44.79
N GLN A 856 -14.67 -2.32 44.48
CA GLN A 856 -15.76 -3.28 44.64
C GLN A 856 -15.59 -4.21 45.85
N THR A 857 -14.83 -3.80 46.87
CA THR A 857 -14.55 -4.62 48.09
C THR A 857 -15.80 -5.24 48.75
N GLN A 858 -16.98 -4.63 48.60
CA GLN A 858 -18.24 -5.15 49.15
C GLN A 858 -18.73 -6.42 48.42
N LYS A 859 -18.44 -6.60 47.12
CA LYS A 859 -18.81 -7.81 46.37
C LYS A 859 -18.13 -9.06 46.90
N TYR A 860 -16.94 -8.91 47.49
CA TYR A 860 -16.12 -10.02 47.97
C TYR A 860 -16.31 -10.31 49.47
N LYS A 861 -16.93 -9.39 50.21
CA LYS A 861 -17.38 -9.66 51.58
C LYS A 861 -18.64 -10.52 51.49
N GLY A 862 -18.47 -11.84 51.52
CA GLY A 862 -19.57 -12.80 51.44
C GLY A 862 -20.77 -12.40 52.30
N VAL A 863 -21.98 -12.69 51.80
CA VAL A 863 -23.25 -12.34 52.45
C VAL A 863 -23.17 -12.60 53.94
N LYS A 864 -23.30 -11.56 54.77
CA LYS A 864 -23.41 -11.74 56.23
C LYS A 864 -24.60 -12.66 56.48
N THR A 865 -24.35 -13.93 56.80
CA THR A 865 -25.36 -14.77 57.44
C THR A 865 -25.79 -14.00 58.68
N LYS A 866 -27.07 -13.57 58.72
CA LYS A 866 -27.65 -12.95 59.92
C LYS A 866 -27.28 -13.86 61.09
N LYS A 867 -26.43 -13.38 62.01
CA LYS A 867 -26.21 -14.08 63.28
C LYS A 867 -27.61 -14.30 63.85
N LYS A 868 -28.01 -15.56 64.08
CA LYS A 868 -29.24 -15.86 64.81
C LYS A 868 -29.19 -15.03 66.09
N GLY A 869 -30.14 -14.11 66.25
CA GLY A 869 -30.19 -13.28 67.45
C GLY A 869 -30.21 -14.19 68.66
N VAL A 870 -29.31 -13.96 69.61
CA VAL A 870 -29.41 -14.62 70.91
C VAL A 870 -30.69 -14.09 71.55
N ASN A 871 -31.63 -14.98 71.86
CA ASN A 871 -32.89 -14.60 72.49
C ASN A 871 -32.61 -14.22 73.95
N ILE A 872 -32.45 -12.91 74.19
CA ILE A 872 -32.08 -12.33 75.49
C ILE A 872 -33.17 -12.60 76.55
N ASN A 873 -34.38 -12.98 76.14
CA ASN A 873 -35.50 -13.31 77.03
C ASN A 873 -35.28 -14.57 77.88
N ARG A 874 -34.22 -15.36 77.64
CA ARG A 874 -33.84 -16.50 78.51
C ARG A 874 -32.77 -16.16 79.55
N ILE A 875 -32.19 -14.95 79.51
CA ILE A 875 -31.09 -14.54 80.40
C ILE A 875 -31.60 -13.70 81.58
N PHE A 876 -32.69 -12.95 81.40
CA PHE A 876 -33.30 -12.14 82.45
C PHE A 876 -34.68 -12.69 82.82
N ALA A 877 -34.82 -13.16 84.05
CA ALA A 877 -36.11 -13.57 84.61
C ALA A 877 -36.98 -12.33 84.86
N LYS A 878 -38.22 -12.34 84.35
CA LYS A 878 -39.17 -11.23 84.53
C LYS A 878 -40.06 -11.56 85.73
N TYR A 879 -40.22 -10.65 86.69
CA TYR A 879 -41.04 -10.88 87.89
C TYR A 879 -42.28 -9.99 87.91
N ASP A 880 -43.40 -10.52 88.40
CA ASP A 880 -44.64 -9.79 88.70
C ASP A 880 -44.60 -9.34 90.16
N SER A 881 -44.75 -8.03 90.37
CA SER A 881 -44.64 -7.37 91.67
C SER A 881 -45.98 -6.89 92.21
N ARG A 882 -47.10 -7.33 91.62
CA ARG A 882 -48.45 -6.85 92.00
C ARG A 882 -49.04 -7.51 93.26
N GLY A 883 -48.26 -8.27 94.01
CA GLY A 883 -48.67 -8.93 95.26
C GLY A 883 -47.62 -8.80 96.37
N VAL A 884 -47.92 -9.31 97.56
CA VAL A 884 -47.05 -9.21 98.75
C VAL A 884 -45.74 -9.99 98.61
N VAL A 885 -45.64 -10.93 97.64
CA VAL A 885 -44.39 -11.61 97.27
C VAL A 885 -44.26 -11.67 95.75
N SER A 886 -43.07 -11.30 95.23
CA SER A 886 -42.76 -11.31 93.80
C SER A 886 -42.78 -12.72 93.22
N LYS A 887 -43.48 -12.93 92.09
CA LYS A 887 -43.52 -14.21 91.35
C LYS A 887 -42.87 -14.09 89.98
N LYS A 888 -42.06 -15.09 89.60
CA LYS A 888 -41.43 -15.14 88.29
C LYS A 888 -42.47 -15.41 87.19
N ILE A 889 -42.48 -14.57 86.15
CA ILE A 889 -43.38 -14.63 84.98
C ILE A 889 -42.74 -15.44 83.83
N ILE A 890 -41.43 -15.26 83.62
CA ILE A 890 -40.63 -15.94 82.57
C ILE A 890 -39.26 -16.30 83.14
#